data_AF-A0A7J8BMP5-F1
#
_entry.id   AF-A0A7J8BMP5-F1
#
_cell.length_a   1.000
_cell.length_b   1.000
_cell.length_c   1.000
_cell.angle_alpha   90.00
_cell.angle_beta   90.00
_cell.angle_gamma   90.00
#
_symmetry.space_group_name_H-M   'P 1'
#
loop_
_entity.id
_entity.type
_entity.pdbx_description
1 polymer ?
#
loop_
_entity_poly.entity_id
_entity_poly.type
_entity_poly.pdbx_seq_one_letter_code
_entity_poly.pdbx_strand_id
1 'polypeptide(L)'
;MWKGYRDAQVGWIQVVEDLHERAPEKVDSSPFGNTQGPSRVAQFLVIYAPRRGILEVWSTQQGPRVGAFNVGKHCRLLYPGYKIMGLNNVTSQSWQPQTYQICLVDPVSASVKTVTVPFHLALSDKKSERAKDMHLVKKLAALLKAKSPDLDLVETEIKELILDIKYPATKKQALESLLASGRLPFSCLRNITQTLTDTLRNQEIESVDEGLLQFCTSKLKLLHLYESVSRLNSLDFHPDTPFSDHDLAALLRLDEEELVKLQALLGKYRQENSRTAVRFSDEQDGVLPVSTFLECLEHEKGVVSTKQLGDEECVALGSFFFWKCLRGESPTEDVCHTLEAAGLSPQLLLSLLLSVWLSKEKDILEKPQSVHCLHTVLSLLSRTRVAIDDTWDSQSVSPWWQRMRTACVQSESNGAALLSAHVGHSVAAQLSGSAHEEEKFSQTAVDADAEALTDSWEALSLDTEYWKLLLKQLKDCLILQTLLHSRADARPVRVASLPAEPLPRLSVRKLLEGGRGGIADSVAKWVFKQDLSPEVLKLANEERDAENPDEPREGMNRGSLEAPEVGADLGAIPDLLRAAREQFPCSLEPDVLHAHCCWEYVVQWNKDPEEARFFVRSIEHLKHILNPHVQNGVALMMWNTFLVKRFSAATYLMDKVGKSPKDRLCRRDVGMSDTAMTSFLGSCLDLLQTLMEADVSRDEVPVPVLDTEDAWLAVEGPVSIVELALEQKPVHYPLVEHHSILCSVLYAVMRFSLKSVKPLSLFDSKGKNAFFKDLTSIQLLPSGEMDPNFISIRQQFLLKVVSAAVQAQHSGAKDRHPAEEAPAAPGRELDWPALAVDLAHHLQVSEDVVQRHYVGELYSWGADHLGEEAILQVQDREVLASQLLMLTGQRLAHALLHSRAREGMELLARLSPTLCTWLRAMDPQDLQNTEVPIATTAKLVNKVIELLPENHGQYGLALHLIEAIEAIALPPL
;
A
#
# COMPACT_ATOMS: atom_id res chain seq x y z
N MET A 1 -26.74 -56.58 -40.81
CA MET A 1 -26.50 -55.13 -40.69
C MET A 1 -25.02 -54.79 -40.72
N TRP A 2 -24.20 -55.28 -39.78
CA TRP A 2 -22.78 -54.90 -39.69
C TRP A 2 -21.79 -55.97 -40.22
N LYS A 3 -21.89 -56.35 -41.50
CA LYS A 3 -20.85 -57.18 -42.15
C LYS A 3 -19.61 -56.32 -42.44
N GLY A 4 -18.42 -56.78 -42.04
CA GLY A 4 -17.14 -56.12 -42.36
C GLY A 4 -16.52 -55.24 -41.24
N TYR A 5 -17.15 -55.14 -40.07
CA TYR A 5 -16.62 -54.41 -38.90
C TYR A 5 -15.63 -55.28 -38.12
N ARG A 6 -14.41 -55.46 -38.67
CA ARG A 6 -13.33 -56.20 -37.99
C ARG A 6 -12.62 -55.30 -36.97
N ASP A 7 -12.35 -55.85 -35.79
CA ASP A 7 -11.63 -55.18 -34.68
C ASP A 7 -12.32 -53.88 -34.21
N ALA A 8 -13.64 -53.75 -34.39
CA ALA A 8 -14.40 -52.58 -33.99
C ALA A 8 -14.61 -52.52 -32.47
N GLN A 9 -14.46 -51.33 -31.88
CA GLN A 9 -14.76 -51.07 -30.49
C GLN A 9 -16.18 -50.51 -30.37
N VAL A 10 -16.91 -50.93 -29.34
CA VAL A 10 -18.33 -50.65 -29.22
C VAL A 10 -18.67 -50.18 -27.82
N GLY A 11 -19.56 -49.21 -27.71
CA GLY A 11 -20.13 -48.76 -26.45
C GLY A 11 -21.58 -48.34 -26.61
N TRP A 12 -22.30 -48.28 -25.49
CA TRP A 12 -23.70 -47.85 -25.44
C TRP A 12 -23.84 -46.46 -24.83
N ILE A 13 -24.68 -45.62 -25.43
CA ILE A 13 -25.10 -44.34 -24.85
C ILE A 13 -26.58 -44.47 -24.52
N GLN A 14 -26.94 -44.11 -23.29
CA GLN A 14 -28.33 -43.93 -22.91
C GLN A 14 -28.64 -42.43 -22.87
N VAL A 15 -29.77 -42.07 -23.48
CA VAL A 15 -30.26 -40.70 -23.56
C VAL A 15 -31.68 -40.70 -23.05
N VAL A 16 -32.01 -39.77 -22.18
CA VAL A 16 -33.32 -39.70 -21.54
C VAL A 16 -34.13 -38.59 -22.20
N GLU A 17 -35.45 -38.80 -22.29
CA GLU A 17 -36.39 -37.78 -22.74
C GLU A 17 -36.47 -36.65 -21.72
N ASP A 18 -35.98 -35.47 -22.08
CA ASP A 18 -36.18 -34.25 -21.31
C ASP A 18 -37.65 -33.82 -21.45
N LEU A 19 -38.50 -34.26 -20.52
CA LEU A 19 -39.95 -33.98 -20.51
C LEU A 19 -40.31 -32.53 -20.15
N HIS A 20 -39.33 -31.64 -19.94
CA HIS A 20 -39.59 -30.25 -19.51
C HIS A 20 -40.17 -29.32 -20.60
N GLU A 21 -40.32 -29.76 -21.84
CA GLU A 21 -40.70 -28.86 -22.96
C GLU A 21 -42.16 -28.97 -23.43
N ARG A 22 -43.07 -29.63 -22.69
CA ARG A 22 -44.47 -29.82 -23.13
C ARG A 22 -45.59 -29.50 -22.13
N ALA A 23 -45.28 -29.02 -20.94
CA ALA A 23 -46.29 -28.55 -19.99
C ALA A 23 -45.90 -27.16 -19.47
N PRO A 24 -46.81 -26.16 -19.51
CA PRO A 24 -46.55 -24.87 -18.88
C PRO A 24 -46.45 -25.06 -17.37
N GLU A 25 -45.51 -24.34 -16.76
CA GLU A 25 -45.28 -24.32 -15.32
C GLU A 25 -46.56 -23.88 -14.59
N LYS A 26 -47.31 -24.85 -14.05
CA LYS A 26 -48.11 -24.64 -12.84
C LYS A 26 -47.38 -25.32 -11.70
N VAL A 27 -46.73 -24.50 -10.90
CA VAL A 27 -46.17 -24.87 -9.61
C VAL A 27 -47.33 -25.13 -8.65
N ASP A 28 -47.47 -26.38 -8.22
CA ASP A 28 -47.81 -26.70 -6.83
C ASP A 28 -46.84 -27.81 -6.42
N SER A 29 -45.72 -27.40 -5.86
CA SER A 29 -44.75 -28.28 -5.21
C SER A 29 -45.37 -28.85 -3.93
N SER A 30 -46.01 -30.01 -4.04
CA SER A 30 -46.21 -30.90 -2.89
C SER A 30 -45.03 -31.89 -2.81
N PRO A 31 -44.46 -32.19 -1.64
CA PRO A 31 -43.29 -33.09 -1.53
C PRO A 31 -43.64 -34.58 -1.69
N PHE A 32 -44.91 -34.92 -1.94
CA PHE A 32 -45.40 -36.30 -1.94
C PHE A 32 -46.41 -36.52 -3.05
N GLY A 33 -45.91 -36.83 -4.26
CA GLY A 33 -46.74 -37.29 -5.37
C GLY A 33 -46.04 -37.25 -6.72
N ASN A 34 -45.34 -38.33 -7.10
CA ASN A 34 -44.87 -38.51 -8.47
C ASN A 34 -46.07 -38.74 -9.41
N THR A 35 -46.52 -37.71 -10.12
CA THR A 35 -47.44 -37.82 -11.27
C THR A 35 -46.73 -37.66 -12.62
N GLN A 36 -45.40 -37.72 -12.67
CA GLN A 36 -44.64 -37.92 -13.92
C GLN A 36 -44.38 -39.42 -14.12
N GLY A 37 -44.92 -39.99 -15.20
CA GLY A 37 -44.59 -41.36 -15.62
C GLY A 37 -43.08 -41.51 -15.91
N PRO A 38 -42.56 -42.76 -16.02
CA PRO A 38 -41.14 -42.99 -16.21
C PRO A 38 -40.63 -42.28 -17.48
N SER A 39 -39.64 -41.38 -17.35
CA SER A 39 -38.99 -40.71 -18.48
C SER A 39 -38.51 -41.76 -19.49
N ARG A 40 -38.89 -41.58 -20.77
CA ARG A 40 -38.49 -42.55 -21.81
C ARG A 40 -36.99 -42.50 -21.99
N VAL A 41 -36.34 -43.66 -22.03
CA VAL A 41 -34.90 -43.77 -22.26
C VAL A 41 -34.67 -44.39 -23.63
N ALA A 42 -33.89 -43.71 -24.47
CA ALA A 42 -33.41 -44.22 -25.73
C ALA A 42 -31.97 -44.70 -25.56
N GLN A 43 -31.66 -45.82 -26.19
CA GLN A 43 -30.30 -46.33 -26.24
C GLN A 43 -29.74 -46.18 -27.66
N PHE A 44 -28.46 -45.85 -27.77
CA PHE A 44 -27.73 -45.78 -29.03
C PHE A 44 -26.47 -46.61 -28.94
N LEU A 45 -26.14 -47.29 -30.03
CA LEU A 45 -24.93 -48.07 -30.21
C LEU A 45 -23.88 -47.20 -30.90
N VAL A 46 -22.74 -47.00 -30.24
CA VAL A 46 -21.59 -46.32 -30.84
C VAL A 46 -20.56 -47.36 -31.25
N ILE A 47 -20.18 -47.36 -32.52
CA ILE A 47 -19.23 -48.29 -33.12
C ILE A 47 -18.05 -47.49 -33.67
N TYR A 48 -16.89 -47.66 -33.07
CA TYR A 48 -15.63 -47.18 -33.62
C TYR A 48 -14.98 -48.29 -34.45
N ALA A 49 -14.73 -48.01 -35.74
CA ALA A 49 -14.08 -48.93 -36.67
C ALA A 49 -12.64 -48.46 -36.99
N PRO A 50 -11.59 -48.99 -36.32
CA PRO A 50 -10.23 -48.46 -36.41
C PRO A 50 -9.65 -48.52 -37.83
N ARG A 51 -9.93 -49.59 -38.58
CA ARG A 51 -9.42 -49.78 -39.96
C ARG A 51 -9.94 -48.71 -40.92
N ARG A 52 -11.16 -48.21 -40.68
CA ARG A 52 -11.80 -47.18 -41.51
C ARG A 52 -11.58 -45.76 -40.96
N GLY A 53 -11.22 -45.61 -39.69
CA GLY A 53 -11.13 -44.30 -39.02
C GLY A 53 -12.49 -43.62 -38.93
N ILE A 54 -13.55 -44.38 -38.59
CA ILE A 54 -14.92 -43.84 -38.53
C ILE A 54 -15.56 -44.27 -37.21
N LEU A 55 -16.21 -43.30 -36.56
CA LEU A 55 -17.09 -43.49 -35.41
C LEU A 55 -18.53 -43.35 -35.88
N GLU A 56 -19.32 -44.42 -35.77
CA GLU A 56 -20.72 -44.43 -36.17
C GLU A 56 -21.65 -44.57 -34.96
N VAL A 57 -22.79 -43.88 -35.00
CA VAL A 57 -23.85 -43.96 -33.99
C VAL A 57 -25.09 -44.55 -34.64
N TRP A 58 -25.63 -45.61 -34.05
CA TRP A 58 -26.75 -46.40 -34.54
C TRP A 58 -27.85 -46.49 -33.47
N SER A 59 -29.12 -46.60 -33.89
CA SER A 59 -30.19 -46.93 -32.95
C SER A 59 -30.32 -48.45 -32.74
N THR A 60 -30.90 -48.88 -31.63
CA THR A 60 -30.80 -50.26 -31.13
C THR A 60 -31.69 -51.29 -31.84
N GLN A 61 -32.88 -50.90 -32.31
CA GLN A 61 -33.91 -51.81 -32.83
C GLN A 61 -34.00 -51.77 -34.36
N GLN A 62 -32.98 -52.29 -35.06
CA GLN A 62 -32.90 -52.31 -36.53
C GLN A 62 -33.01 -50.93 -37.22
N GLY A 63 -32.75 -49.83 -36.51
CA GLY A 63 -32.93 -48.50 -37.06
C GLY A 63 -31.74 -47.98 -37.87
N PRO A 64 -31.92 -46.83 -38.55
CA PRO A 64 -30.92 -46.26 -39.44
C PRO A 64 -29.69 -45.77 -38.67
N ARG A 65 -28.59 -45.61 -39.40
CA ARG A 65 -27.40 -44.91 -38.88
C ARG A 65 -27.77 -43.46 -38.58
N VAL A 66 -27.64 -43.07 -37.31
CA VAL A 66 -28.01 -41.76 -36.78
C VAL A 66 -26.92 -40.73 -37.07
N GLY A 67 -25.66 -41.15 -37.04
CA GLY A 67 -24.52 -40.28 -37.35
C GLY A 67 -23.27 -41.07 -37.70
N ALA A 68 -22.36 -40.44 -38.44
CA ALA A 68 -21.02 -40.97 -38.72
C ALA A 68 -20.01 -39.82 -38.71
N PHE A 69 -18.90 -40.03 -38.03
CA PHE A 69 -17.84 -39.05 -37.85
C PHE A 69 -16.50 -39.64 -38.27
N ASN A 70 -15.73 -38.91 -39.07
CA ASN A 70 -14.37 -39.30 -39.40
C ASN A 70 -13.46 -39.02 -38.20
N VAL A 71 -12.70 -40.02 -37.77
CA VAL A 71 -11.82 -39.99 -36.59
C VAL A 71 -10.48 -40.64 -36.93
N GLY A 72 -9.46 -40.46 -36.08
CA GLY A 72 -8.16 -41.09 -36.28
C GLY A 72 -8.25 -42.62 -36.32
N LYS A 73 -7.29 -43.27 -37.00
CA LYS A 73 -7.22 -44.76 -37.09
C LYS A 73 -6.69 -45.41 -35.80
N HIS A 74 -6.07 -44.63 -34.92
CA HIS A 74 -5.43 -45.09 -33.68
C HIS A 74 -6.16 -44.61 -32.41
N CYS A 75 -7.42 -44.17 -32.53
CA CYS A 75 -8.21 -43.80 -31.36
C CYS A 75 -8.59 -45.03 -30.51
N ARG A 76 -8.98 -44.78 -29.25
CA ARG A 76 -9.53 -45.79 -28.33
C ARG A 76 -10.85 -45.30 -27.77
N LEU A 77 -11.90 -46.10 -27.93
CA LEU A 77 -13.22 -45.87 -27.37
C LEU A 77 -13.25 -46.41 -25.94
N LEU A 78 -13.50 -45.54 -24.97
CA LEU A 78 -13.69 -45.87 -23.56
C LEU A 78 -15.19 -45.89 -23.26
N TYR A 79 -15.66 -47.04 -22.79
CA TYR A 79 -17.04 -47.26 -22.39
C TYR A 79 -17.07 -47.90 -20.98
N PRO A 80 -17.74 -47.27 -20.00
CA PRO A 80 -17.90 -47.86 -18.68
C PRO A 80 -18.86 -49.05 -18.75
N GLY A 81 -18.31 -50.27 -18.66
CA GLY A 81 -19.07 -51.52 -18.82
C GLY A 81 -19.85 -52.00 -17.58
N TYR A 82 -19.62 -51.39 -16.41
CA TYR A 82 -20.21 -51.79 -15.14
C TYR A 82 -20.43 -50.59 -14.23
N LYS A 83 -21.49 -50.63 -13.42
CA LYS A 83 -21.66 -49.71 -12.28
C LYS A 83 -20.62 -50.07 -11.20
N ILE A 84 -20.30 -49.14 -10.30
CA ILE A 84 -19.56 -49.45 -9.07
C ILE A 84 -20.26 -50.61 -8.37
N MET A 85 -19.65 -51.80 -8.36
CA MET A 85 -20.15 -52.95 -7.60
C MET A 85 -19.94 -52.65 -6.11
N GLY A 86 -21.01 -52.73 -5.30
CA GLY A 86 -20.92 -52.61 -3.84
C GLY A 86 -21.92 -51.68 -3.14
N LEU A 87 -22.74 -50.91 -3.88
CA LEU A 87 -23.81 -50.11 -3.27
C LEU A 87 -25.11 -50.91 -3.20
N ASN A 88 -25.29 -51.62 -2.08
CA ASN A 88 -26.55 -52.25 -1.70
C ASN A 88 -27.62 -51.17 -1.41
N ASN A 89 -28.57 -50.99 -2.33
CA ASN A 89 -30.00 -50.63 -2.19
C ASN A 89 -30.54 -49.75 -1.04
N VAL A 90 -29.75 -48.97 -0.31
CA VAL A 90 -30.27 -48.07 0.72
C VAL A 90 -29.60 -46.70 0.54
N THR A 91 -30.44 -45.69 0.26
CA THR A 91 -30.11 -44.29 -0.10
C THR A 91 -29.84 -44.00 -1.59
N SER A 92 -30.85 -44.20 -2.44
CA SER A 92 -31.01 -43.34 -3.62
C SER A 92 -32.49 -43.18 -3.98
N GLN A 93 -33.14 -42.19 -3.34
CA GLN A 93 -34.42 -41.65 -3.81
C GLN A 93 -34.27 -40.76 -5.06
N SER A 94 -33.10 -40.74 -5.69
CA SER A 94 -32.86 -40.08 -6.97
C SER A 94 -32.58 -41.14 -8.05
N TRP A 95 -33.62 -41.59 -8.74
CA TRP A 95 -33.47 -42.21 -10.06
C TRP A 95 -33.00 -41.14 -11.05
N GLN A 96 -31.74 -40.71 -10.95
CA GLN A 96 -31.11 -40.01 -12.06
C GLN A 96 -30.57 -41.08 -13.02
N PRO A 97 -31.09 -41.17 -14.25
CA PRO A 97 -30.52 -42.02 -15.28
C PRO A 97 -29.11 -41.50 -15.59
N GLN A 98 -28.10 -42.18 -15.05
CA GLN A 98 -26.70 -41.85 -15.33
C GLN A 98 -26.43 -42.11 -16.82
N THR A 99 -26.27 -41.04 -17.60
CA THR A 99 -25.83 -41.14 -19.00
C THR A 99 -24.48 -41.85 -19.03
N TYR A 100 -24.42 -43.06 -19.60
CA TYR A 100 -23.16 -43.74 -19.89
C TYR A 100 -22.36 -42.86 -20.87
N GLN A 101 -21.51 -41.97 -20.34
CA GLN A 101 -20.70 -41.10 -21.18
C GLN A 101 -19.61 -41.93 -21.84
N ILE A 102 -19.66 -42.02 -23.17
CA ILE A 102 -18.61 -42.60 -23.99
C ILE A 102 -17.58 -41.52 -24.31
N CYS A 103 -16.31 -41.85 -24.12
CA CYS A 103 -15.19 -41.01 -24.52
C CYS A 103 -14.36 -41.69 -25.60
N LEU A 104 -14.02 -40.94 -26.65
CA LEU A 104 -13.04 -41.34 -27.64
C LEU A 104 -11.72 -40.62 -27.34
N VAL A 105 -10.67 -41.39 -27.08
CA VAL A 105 -9.32 -40.87 -26.84
C VAL A 105 -8.52 -41.00 -28.14
N ASP A 106 -8.04 -39.89 -28.66
CA ASP A 106 -7.11 -39.87 -29.78
C ASP A 106 -5.68 -39.61 -29.26
N PRO A 107 -4.80 -40.64 -29.24
CA PRO A 107 -3.44 -40.48 -28.74
C PRO A 107 -2.55 -39.66 -29.69
N VAL A 108 -2.91 -39.51 -30.96
CA VAL A 108 -2.10 -38.77 -31.93
C VAL A 108 -2.36 -37.26 -31.81
N SER A 109 -3.59 -36.85 -31.53
CA SER A 109 -3.96 -35.45 -31.32
C SER A 109 -4.04 -35.02 -29.85
N ALA A 110 -3.67 -35.91 -28.92
CA ALA A 110 -3.75 -35.71 -27.46
C ALA A 110 -5.11 -35.16 -26.98
N SER A 111 -6.21 -35.56 -27.63
CA SER A 111 -7.56 -35.01 -27.37
C SER A 111 -8.52 -36.10 -26.91
N VAL A 112 -9.35 -35.76 -25.92
CA VAL A 112 -10.46 -36.60 -25.45
C VAL A 112 -11.77 -35.98 -25.96
N LYS A 113 -12.59 -36.77 -26.64
CA LYS A 113 -13.87 -36.31 -27.23
C LYS A 113 -15.02 -37.10 -26.63
N THR A 114 -16.01 -36.40 -26.07
CA THR A 114 -17.27 -36.99 -25.62
C THR A 114 -18.27 -37.08 -26.76
N VAL A 115 -19.10 -38.12 -26.75
CA VAL A 115 -20.18 -38.29 -27.74
C VAL A 115 -21.51 -38.02 -27.06
N THR A 116 -22.21 -36.96 -27.48
CA THR A 116 -23.55 -36.61 -27.00
C THR A 116 -24.57 -36.83 -28.11
N VAL A 117 -25.62 -37.59 -27.82
CA VAL A 117 -26.69 -37.89 -28.77
C VAL A 117 -28.00 -37.33 -28.22
N PRO A 118 -28.67 -36.40 -28.92
CA PRO A 118 -29.98 -35.91 -28.48
C PRO A 118 -31.09 -36.98 -28.53
N PHE A 119 -32.03 -36.95 -27.58
CA PHE A 119 -33.09 -37.97 -27.44
C PHE A 119 -33.97 -38.08 -28.70
N HIS A 120 -34.32 -36.94 -29.31
CA HIS A 120 -35.20 -36.89 -30.48
C HIS A 120 -34.65 -37.67 -31.69
N LEU A 121 -33.35 -37.95 -31.75
CA LEU A 121 -32.76 -38.78 -32.81
C LEU A 121 -33.18 -40.24 -32.71
N ALA A 122 -33.63 -40.70 -31.53
CA ALA A 122 -34.21 -42.03 -31.35
C ALA A 122 -35.62 -42.12 -31.96
N LEU A 123 -36.30 -40.97 -32.05
CA LEU A 123 -37.63 -40.81 -32.62
C LEU A 123 -37.59 -40.41 -34.10
N SER A 124 -36.39 -40.35 -34.71
CA SER A 124 -36.21 -39.74 -36.03
C SER A 124 -36.80 -40.59 -37.16
N ASP A 125 -38.04 -40.27 -37.51
CA ASP A 125 -38.57 -40.50 -38.84
C ASP A 125 -38.05 -39.40 -39.78
N LYS A 126 -37.98 -39.63 -41.11
CA LYS A 126 -37.39 -38.70 -42.11
C LYS A 126 -38.08 -37.32 -42.21
N LYS A 127 -39.08 -37.05 -41.37
CA LYS A 127 -39.90 -35.82 -41.30
C LYS A 127 -39.89 -35.14 -39.92
N SER A 128 -38.86 -35.31 -39.10
CA SER A 128 -38.78 -34.63 -37.80
C SER A 128 -38.75 -33.10 -37.95
N GLU A 129 -39.77 -32.42 -37.44
CA GLU A 129 -39.89 -30.96 -37.48
C GLU A 129 -38.80 -30.28 -36.64
N ARG A 130 -38.40 -30.89 -35.51
CA ARG A 130 -37.33 -30.35 -34.64
C ARG A 130 -35.96 -30.30 -35.33
N ALA A 131 -35.68 -31.27 -36.20
CA ALA A 131 -34.46 -31.28 -37.01
C ALA A 131 -34.49 -30.20 -38.11
N LYS A 132 -35.67 -29.87 -38.64
CA LYS A 132 -35.85 -28.75 -39.57
C LYS A 132 -35.60 -27.42 -38.87
N ASP A 133 -36.20 -27.20 -37.70
CA ASP A 133 -36.02 -25.99 -36.91
C ASP A 133 -34.54 -25.76 -36.53
N MET A 134 -33.83 -26.82 -36.12
CA MET A 134 -32.39 -26.75 -35.85
C MET A 134 -31.56 -26.41 -37.10
N HIS A 135 -31.99 -26.83 -38.29
CA HIS A 135 -31.38 -26.44 -39.55
C HIS A 135 -31.67 -24.98 -39.91
N LEU A 136 -32.88 -24.49 -39.64
CA LEU A 136 -33.24 -23.08 -39.81
C LEU A 136 -32.39 -22.18 -38.91
N VAL A 137 -32.17 -22.55 -37.64
CA VAL A 137 -31.27 -21.81 -36.73
C VAL A 137 -29.81 -21.83 -37.23
N LYS A 138 -29.32 -22.94 -37.79
CA LYS A 138 -27.99 -22.98 -38.40
C LYS A 138 -27.89 -22.09 -39.65
N LYS A 139 -28.96 -22.02 -40.45
CA LYS A 139 -29.04 -21.13 -41.62
C LYS A 139 -29.06 -19.66 -41.18
N LEU A 140 -29.84 -19.33 -40.15
CA LEU A 140 -29.86 -18.02 -39.49
C LEU A 140 -28.46 -17.62 -39.00
N ALA A 141 -27.78 -18.51 -38.26
CA ALA A 141 -26.43 -18.26 -37.76
C ALA A 141 -25.39 -18.08 -38.87
N ALA A 142 -25.58 -18.73 -40.03
CA ALA A 142 -24.74 -18.53 -41.20
C ALA A 142 -25.00 -17.16 -41.87
N LEU A 143 -26.26 -16.74 -41.96
CA LEU A 143 -26.65 -15.42 -42.46
C LEU A 143 -26.08 -14.29 -41.59
N LEU A 144 -26.15 -14.43 -40.26
CA LEU A 144 -25.56 -13.44 -39.33
C LEU A 144 -24.03 -13.33 -39.43
N LYS A 145 -23.35 -14.37 -39.91
CA LYS A 145 -21.89 -14.38 -40.12
C LYS A 145 -21.47 -13.86 -41.49
N ALA A 146 -22.35 -13.94 -42.49
CA ALA A 146 -22.09 -13.48 -43.85
C ALA A 146 -21.95 -11.95 -43.88
N LYS A 147 -21.11 -11.43 -44.79
CA LYS A 147 -21.02 -10.00 -45.11
C LYS A 147 -21.85 -9.75 -46.37
N SER A 148 -23.17 -9.58 -46.23
CA SER A 148 -24.04 -9.17 -47.34
C SER A 148 -24.28 -7.64 -47.29
N PRO A 149 -24.26 -6.94 -48.44
CA PRO A 149 -24.40 -5.48 -48.49
C PRO A 149 -25.85 -4.97 -48.47
N ASP A 150 -26.85 -5.83 -48.63
CA ASP A 150 -28.25 -5.44 -48.78
C ASP A 150 -29.07 -5.78 -47.52
N LEU A 151 -29.35 -4.78 -46.70
CA LEU A 151 -29.91 -4.93 -45.35
C LEU A 151 -31.41 -5.24 -45.35
N ASP A 152 -32.17 -4.75 -46.32
CA ASP A 152 -33.63 -4.93 -46.40
C ASP A 152 -34.01 -6.35 -46.82
N LEU A 153 -33.25 -6.94 -47.77
CA LEU A 153 -33.42 -8.34 -48.17
C LEU A 153 -33.08 -9.29 -47.01
N VAL A 154 -32.00 -9.00 -46.27
CA VAL A 154 -31.60 -9.77 -45.09
C VAL A 154 -32.67 -9.72 -44.00
N GLU A 155 -33.32 -8.56 -43.78
CA GLU A 155 -34.44 -8.46 -42.84
C GLU A 155 -35.62 -9.35 -43.25
N THR A 156 -35.99 -9.37 -44.54
CA THR A 156 -37.09 -10.23 -45.03
C THR A 156 -36.77 -11.72 -44.92
N GLU A 157 -35.55 -12.14 -45.28
CA GLU A 157 -35.12 -13.54 -45.15
C GLU A 157 -35.07 -13.99 -43.69
N ILE A 158 -34.62 -13.13 -42.77
CA ILE A 158 -34.62 -13.43 -41.33
C ILE A 158 -36.05 -13.57 -40.81
N LYS A 159 -36.97 -12.69 -41.20
CA LYS A 159 -38.40 -12.78 -40.82
C LYS A 159 -39.01 -14.11 -41.27
N GLU A 160 -38.79 -14.51 -42.53
CA GLU A 160 -39.29 -15.78 -43.05
C GLU A 160 -38.72 -16.97 -42.26
N LEU A 161 -37.41 -16.98 -41.99
CA LEU A 161 -36.76 -18.07 -41.27
C LEU A 161 -37.25 -18.23 -39.83
N ILE A 162 -37.55 -17.14 -39.13
CA ILE A 162 -38.03 -17.22 -37.73
C ILE A 162 -39.51 -17.62 -37.67
N LEU A 163 -40.32 -17.14 -38.61
CA LEU A 163 -41.73 -17.53 -38.70
C LEU A 163 -41.90 -19.01 -39.08
N ASP A 164 -40.99 -19.55 -39.90
CA ASP A 164 -40.95 -20.96 -40.32
C ASP A 164 -40.56 -21.94 -39.20
N ILE A 165 -39.88 -21.48 -38.14
CA ILE A 165 -39.58 -22.31 -36.97
C ILE A 165 -40.92 -22.65 -36.29
N LYS A 166 -41.11 -23.90 -35.87
CA LYS A 166 -42.36 -24.33 -35.22
C LYS A 166 -42.25 -24.39 -33.70
N TYR A 167 -41.12 -24.81 -33.16
CA TYR A 167 -40.94 -25.03 -31.72
C TYR A 167 -40.66 -23.72 -30.95
N PRO A 168 -41.43 -23.37 -29.90
CA PRO A 168 -41.24 -22.15 -29.13
C PRO A 168 -39.85 -21.97 -28.51
N ALA A 169 -39.27 -23.02 -27.93
CA ALA A 169 -37.92 -22.99 -27.37
C ALA A 169 -36.84 -22.68 -28.45
N THR A 170 -37.02 -23.21 -29.67
CA THR A 170 -36.11 -22.93 -30.79
C THR A 170 -36.34 -21.53 -31.37
N LYS A 171 -37.57 -21.00 -31.33
CA LYS A 171 -37.85 -19.58 -31.63
C LYS A 171 -37.16 -18.65 -30.65
N LYS A 172 -37.25 -18.94 -29.35
CA LYS A 172 -36.57 -18.20 -28.29
C LYS A 172 -35.05 -18.17 -28.53
N GLN A 173 -34.45 -19.34 -28.77
CA GLN A 173 -33.01 -19.45 -29.07
C GLN A 173 -32.60 -18.68 -30.34
N ALA A 174 -33.44 -18.74 -31.40
CA ALA A 174 -33.20 -17.97 -32.63
C ALA A 174 -33.22 -16.46 -32.36
N LEU A 175 -34.22 -15.98 -31.62
CA LEU A 175 -34.36 -14.57 -31.25
C LEU A 175 -33.22 -14.08 -30.35
N GLU A 176 -32.80 -14.87 -29.36
CA GLU A 176 -31.62 -14.56 -28.53
C GLU A 176 -30.35 -14.42 -29.37
N SER A 177 -30.13 -15.33 -30.33
CA SER A 177 -28.97 -15.26 -31.22
C SER A 177 -28.98 -14.03 -32.16
N LEU A 178 -30.16 -13.50 -32.47
CA LEU A 178 -30.33 -12.30 -33.27
C LEU A 178 -30.06 -11.04 -32.46
N LEU A 179 -30.65 -10.94 -31.26
CA LEU A 179 -30.47 -9.79 -30.36
C LEU A 179 -29.03 -9.65 -29.85
N ALA A 180 -28.29 -10.76 -29.74
CA ALA A 180 -26.86 -10.76 -29.40
C ALA A 180 -25.94 -10.37 -30.58
N SER A 181 -26.47 -10.21 -31.80
CA SER A 181 -25.65 -9.93 -32.98
C SER A 181 -25.39 -8.43 -33.15
N GLY A 182 -24.12 -8.00 -33.07
CA GLY A 182 -23.72 -6.60 -33.25
C GLY A 182 -23.67 -6.11 -34.70
N ARG A 183 -24.16 -6.88 -35.68
CA ARG A 183 -24.06 -6.57 -37.12
C ARG A 183 -25.37 -6.08 -37.74
N LEU A 184 -26.49 -6.28 -37.06
CA LEU A 184 -27.80 -5.87 -37.55
C LEU A 184 -28.13 -4.45 -37.08
N PRO A 185 -28.78 -3.62 -37.93
CA PRO A 185 -29.25 -2.32 -37.51
C PRO A 185 -30.39 -2.43 -36.49
N PHE A 186 -30.50 -1.45 -35.61
CA PHE A 186 -31.52 -1.40 -34.55
C PHE A 186 -32.96 -1.54 -35.09
N SER A 187 -33.26 -0.90 -36.24
CA SER A 187 -34.57 -0.98 -36.90
C SER A 187 -34.96 -2.42 -37.26
N CYS A 188 -34.01 -3.22 -37.74
CA CYS A 188 -34.22 -4.62 -38.11
C CYS A 188 -34.55 -5.47 -36.87
N LEU A 189 -33.80 -5.32 -35.77
CA LEU A 189 -34.05 -6.04 -34.51
C LEU A 189 -35.44 -5.72 -33.92
N ARG A 190 -35.83 -4.44 -33.95
CA ARG A 190 -37.16 -4.00 -33.51
C ARG A 190 -38.26 -4.60 -34.39
N ASN A 191 -38.16 -4.47 -35.71
CA ASN A 191 -39.17 -4.95 -36.65
C ASN A 191 -39.37 -6.48 -36.56
N ILE A 192 -38.27 -7.24 -36.44
CA ILE A 192 -38.33 -8.69 -36.28
C ILE A 192 -39.00 -9.07 -34.95
N THR A 193 -38.63 -8.41 -33.84
CA THR A 193 -39.22 -8.70 -32.52
C THR A 193 -40.71 -8.29 -32.48
N GLN A 194 -41.08 -7.19 -33.14
CA GLN A 194 -42.46 -6.73 -33.25
C GLN A 194 -43.32 -7.67 -34.09
N THR A 195 -42.85 -8.05 -35.29
CA THR A 195 -43.57 -9.01 -36.14
C THR A 195 -43.76 -10.37 -35.45
N LEU A 196 -42.77 -10.83 -34.68
CA LEU A 196 -42.90 -12.07 -33.90
C LEU A 196 -43.90 -11.92 -32.75
N THR A 197 -43.92 -10.77 -32.07
CA THR A 197 -44.89 -10.48 -31.01
C THR A 197 -46.31 -10.38 -31.56
N ASP A 198 -46.51 -9.70 -32.69
CA ASP A 198 -47.81 -9.53 -33.34
C ASP A 198 -48.35 -10.87 -33.88
N THR A 199 -47.48 -11.71 -34.44
CA THR A 199 -47.87 -13.05 -34.91
C THR A 199 -48.24 -13.99 -33.77
N LEU A 200 -47.55 -13.93 -32.61
CA LEU A 200 -47.93 -14.70 -31.42
C LEU A 200 -49.23 -14.18 -30.79
N ARG A 201 -49.50 -12.88 -30.83
CA ARG A 201 -50.73 -12.27 -30.30
C ARG A 201 -51.97 -12.58 -31.15
N ASN A 202 -51.79 -12.78 -32.45
CA ASN A 202 -52.85 -13.09 -33.41
C ASN A 202 -53.12 -14.61 -33.56
N GLN A 203 -52.39 -15.47 -32.84
CA GLN A 203 -52.62 -16.93 -32.80
C GLN A 203 -53.72 -17.30 -31.80
N GLU A 204 -54.43 -18.41 -32.05
CA GLU A 204 -55.49 -18.91 -31.16
C GLU A 204 -54.95 -19.23 -29.76
N ILE A 205 -55.67 -18.80 -28.72
CA ILE A 205 -55.27 -18.74 -27.29
C ILE A 205 -54.75 -20.09 -26.75
N GLU A 206 -55.22 -21.23 -27.29
CA GLU A 206 -54.80 -22.57 -26.84
C GLU A 206 -53.42 -23.02 -27.37
N SER A 207 -52.83 -22.30 -28.33
CA SER A 207 -51.57 -22.65 -29.01
C SER A 207 -50.38 -21.74 -28.67
N VAL A 208 -50.61 -20.68 -27.88
CA VAL A 208 -49.61 -19.68 -27.56
C VAL A 208 -48.80 -20.11 -26.34
N ASP A 209 -47.48 -20.18 -26.49
CA ASP A 209 -46.56 -20.33 -25.37
C ASP A 209 -46.45 -18.99 -24.62
N GLU A 210 -47.06 -18.92 -23.44
CA GLU A 210 -47.03 -17.72 -22.58
C GLU A 210 -45.60 -17.29 -22.23
N GLY A 211 -44.67 -18.24 -22.08
CA GLY A 211 -43.27 -17.94 -21.76
C GLY A 211 -42.52 -17.29 -22.93
N LEU A 212 -42.80 -17.72 -24.17
CA LEU A 212 -42.25 -17.08 -25.38
C LEU A 212 -42.86 -15.70 -25.60
N LEU A 213 -44.17 -15.54 -25.42
CA LEU A 213 -44.84 -14.24 -25.55
C LEU A 213 -44.32 -13.25 -24.51
N GLN A 214 -44.15 -13.67 -23.25
CA GLN A 214 -43.56 -12.85 -22.19
C GLN A 214 -42.11 -12.45 -22.52
N PHE A 215 -41.31 -13.36 -23.10
CA PHE A 215 -39.95 -13.06 -23.54
C PHE A 215 -39.89 -12.05 -24.69
N CYS A 216 -40.78 -12.15 -25.68
CA CYS A 216 -40.80 -11.24 -26.83
C CYS A 216 -41.29 -9.85 -26.42
N THR A 217 -42.34 -9.80 -25.59
CA THR A 217 -42.87 -8.53 -25.07
C THR A 217 -41.88 -7.83 -24.13
N SER A 218 -41.12 -8.56 -23.32
CA SER A 218 -40.08 -8.00 -22.45
C SER A 218 -38.93 -7.40 -23.28
N LYS A 219 -38.41 -8.13 -24.28
CA LYS A 219 -37.35 -7.62 -25.17
C LYS A 219 -37.82 -6.47 -26.06
N LEU A 220 -39.06 -6.48 -26.52
CA LEU A 220 -39.64 -5.37 -27.29
C LEU A 220 -39.76 -4.08 -26.46
N LYS A 221 -40.19 -4.18 -25.19
CA LYS A 221 -40.21 -3.03 -24.28
C LYS A 221 -38.82 -2.44 -24.04
N LEU A 222 -37.80 -3.28 -23.86
CA LEU A 222 -36.41 -2.83 -23.71
C LEU A 222 -35.89 -2.16 -24.98
N LEU A 223 -36.21 -2.68 -26.16
CA LEU A 223 -35.86 -2.03 -27.43
C LEU A 223 -36.53 -0.64 -27.56
N HIS A 224 -37.80 -0.50 -27.17
CA HIS A 224 -38.46 0.81 -27.16
C HIS A 224 -37.85 1.80 -26.14
N LEU A 225 -37.41 1.31 -24.99
CA LEU A 225 -36.69 2.12 -24.02
C LEU A 225 -35.37 2.64 -24.62
N TYR A 226 -34.59 1.77 -25.25
CA TYR A 226 -33.36 2.14 -25.94
C TYR A 226 -33.60 3.19 -27.03
N GLU A 227 -34.65 3.03 -27.84
CA GLU A 227 -35.04 4.01 -28.87
C GLU A 227 -35.40 5.37 -28.26
N SER A 228 -36.17 5.35 -27.18
CA SER A 228 -36.64 6.58 -26.53
C SER A 228 -35.48 7.37 -25.93
N VAL A 229 -34.57 6.70 -25.23
CA VAL A 229 -33.36 7.32 -24.65
C VAL A 229 -32.38 7.76 -25.74
N SER A 230 -32.17 6.95 -26.78
CA SER A 230 -31.29 7.30 -27.90
C SER A 230 -31.80 8.53 -28.65
N ARG A 231 -33.13 8.64 -28.85
CA ARG A 231 -33.76 9.84 -29.42
C ARG A 231 -33.54 11.06 -28.55
N LEU A 232 -33.74 10.95 -27.23
CA LEU A 232 -33.50 12.06 -26.30
C LEU A 232 -32.03 12.49 -26.30
N ASN A 233 -31.11 11.53 -26.37
CA ASN A 233 -29.67 11.80 -26.46
C ASN A 233 -29.25 12.40 -27.81
N SER A 234 -30.07 12.31 -28.87
CA SER A 234 -29.77 12.88 -30.19
C SER A 234 -30.24 14.32 -30.39
N LEU A 235 -31.01 14.85 -29.43
CA LEU A 235 -31.47 16.23 -29.45
C LEU A 235 -30.36 17.14 -28.93
N ASP A 236 -29.98 18.16 -29.70
CA ASP A 236 -29.08 19.21 -29.23
C ASP A 236 -29.89 20.17 -28.34
N PHE A 237 -29.79 19.99 -27.02
CA PHE A 237 -30.39 20.89 -26.04
C PHE A 237 -29.33 21.86 -25.52
N HIS A 238 -29.62 23.15 -25.57
CA HIS A 238 -28.82 24.19 -24.94
C HIS A 238 -29.67 24.85 -23.84
N PRO A 239 -29.21 24.91 -22.58
CA PRO A 239 -29.93 25.64 -21.55
C PRO A 239 -29.88 27.14 -21.86
N ASP A 240 -31.06 27.79 -21.84
CA ASP A 240 -31.24 29.18 -22.29
C ASP A 240 -30.69 30.24 -21.30
N THR A 241 -30.17 29.84 -20.13
CA THR A 241 -29.64 30.76 -19.11
C THR A 241 -28.27 30.33 -18.55
N PRO A 242 -27.28 31.24 -18.47
CA PRO A 242 -26.04 30.97 -17.77
C PRO A 242 -26.32 30.91 -16.26
N PHE A 243 -26.01 29.76 -15.65
CA PHE A 243 -26.12 29.55 -14.21
C PHE A 243 -25.03 30.33 -13.47
N SER A 244 -25.39 31.18 -12.50
CA SER A 244 -24.45 32.01 -11.75
C SER A 244 -23.92 31.32 -10.48
N ASP A 245 -22.78 31.79 -9.95
CA ASP A 245 -22.23 31.26 -8.69
C ASP A 245 -23.14 31.53 -7.48
N HIS A 246 -23.93 32.61 -7.50
CA HIS A 246 -24.94 32.89 -6.48
C HIS A 246 -26.09 31.87 -6.52
N ASP A 247 -26.51 31.44 -7.72
CA ASP A 247 -27.52 30.38 -7.86
C ASP A 247 -26.99 29.03 -7.37
N LEU A 248 -25.68 28.78 -7.52
CA LEU A 248 -25.02 27.57 -7.00
C LEU A 248 -24.94 27.58 -5.47
N ALA A 249 -24.61 28.72 -4.86
CA ALA A 249 -24.59 28.88 -3.40
C ALA A 249 -25.97 28.60 -2.80
N ALA A 250 -27.01 29.22 -3.37
CA ALA A 250 -28.40 29.03 -2.96
C ALA A 250 -28.86 27.57 -3.12
N LEU A 251 -28.49 26.92 -4.24
CA LEU A 251 -28.84 25.53 -4.50
C LEU A 251 -28.18 24.58 -3.50
N LEU A 252 -26.91 24.77 -3.16
CA LEU A 252 -26.19 23.92 -2.22
C LEU A 252 -26.45 24.28 -0.75
N ARG A 253 -27.22 25.35 -0.48
CA ARG A 253 -27.46 25.91 0.85
C ARG A 253 -26.17 26.24 1.60
N LEU A 254 -25.23 26.86 0.88
CA LEU A 254 -23.94 27.31 1.41
C LEU A 254 -23.89 28.83 1.43
N ASP A 255 -23.17 29.39 2.40
CA ASP A 255 -22.82 30.81 2.38
C ASP A 255 -21.81 31.10 1.25
N GLU A 256 -21.77 32.34 0.76
CA GLU A 256 -20.84 32.73 -0.32
C GLU A 256 -19.38 32.44 0.05
N GLU A 257 -19.00 32.67 1.32
CA GLU A 257 -17.65 32.37 1.82
C GLU A 257 -17.34 30.86 1.85
N GLU A 258 -18.33 30.03 2.18
CA GLU A 258 -18.17 28.57 2.21
C GLU A 258 -18.06 28.00 0.79
N LEU A 259 -18.82 28.55 -0.15
CA LEU A 259 -18.72 28.18 -1.56
C LEU A 259 -17.34 28.50 -2.13
N VAL A 260 -16.80 29.69 -1.83
CA VAL A 260 -15.44 30.07 -2.27
C VAL A 260 -14.38 29.14 -1.68
N LYS A 261 -14.50 28.78 -0.39
CA LYS A 261 -13.60 27.81 0.26
C LYS A 261 -13.69 26.43 -0.41
N LEU A 262 -14.90 25.95 -0.70
CA LEU A 262 -15.14 24.68 -1.39
C LEU A 262 -14.54 24.67 -2.80
N GLN A 263 -14.77 25.72 -3.59
CA GLN A 263 -14.22 25.87 -4.94
C GLN A 263 -12.69 25.92 -4.92
N ALA A 264 -12.09 26.63 -3.95
CA ALA A 264 -10.64 26.67 -3.78
C ALA A 264 -10.05 25.30 -3.45
N LEU A 265 -10.70 24.52 -2.56
CA LEU A 265 -10.27 23.17 -2.22
C LEU A 265 -10.36 22.21 -3.42
N LEU A 266 -11.48 22.22 -4.14
CA LEU A 266 -11.66 21.40 -5.35
C LEU A 266 -10.69 21.80 -6.46
N GLY A 267 -10.39 23.11 -6.58
CA GLY A 267 -9.40 23.64 -7.51
C GLY A 267 -7.99 23.13 -7.21
N LYS A 268 -7.55 23.19 -5.95
CA LYS A 268 -6.26 22.63 -5.50
C LYS A 268 -6.19 21.12 -5.74
N TYR A 269 -7.24 20.39 -5.35
CA TYR A 269 -7.34 18.95 -5.60
C TYR A 269 -7.20 18.61 -7.09
N ARG A 270 -7.87 19.37 -7.98
CA ARG A 270 -7.79 19.17 -9.43
C ARG A 270 -6.38 19.39 -9.97
N GLN A 271 -5.68 20.43 -9.50
CA GLN A 271 -4.31 20.74 -9.93
C GLN A 271 -3.36 19.58 -9.59
N GLU A 272 -3.42 19.08 -8.35
CA GLU A 272 -2.58 17.97 -7.87
C GLU A 272 -2.98 16.61 -8.47
N ASN A 273 -4.27 16.40 -8.80
CA ASN A 273 -4.79 15.16 -9.39
C ASN A 273 -4.61 15.09 -10.93
N SER A 274 -3.84 16.00 -11.53
CA SER A 274 -3.59 16.06 -12.98
C SER A 274 -2.62 14.97 -13.49
N ARG A 275 -2.87 13.69 -13.15
CA ARG A 275 -2.27 12.58 -13.89
C ARG A 275 -2.85 12.55 -15.31
N THR A 276 -2.00 12.71 -16.32
CA THR A 276 -2.32 12.46 -17.73
C THR A 276 -2.78 11.01 -17.90
N ALA A 277 -4.08 10.78 -17.79
CA ALA A 277 -4.69 9.55 -18.23
C ALA A 277 -4.75 9.62 -19.76
N VAL A 278 -4.08 8.68 -20.44
CA VAL A 278 -4.18 8.52 -21.89
C VAL A 278 -5.59 8.04 -22.19
N ARG A 279 -6.48 8.96 -22.59
CA ARG A 279 -7.77 8.59 -23.15
C ARG A 279 -7.57 8.20 -24.62
N PHE A 280 -7.96 6.99 -24.99
CA PHE A 280 -8.01 6.58 -26.38
C PHE A 280 -9.23 7.22 -27.04
N SER A 281 -9.06 7.74 -28.25
CA SER A 281 -10.08 8.51 -29.00
C SER A 281 -11.35 7.73 -29.38
N ASP A 282 -11.41 6.43 -29.10
CA ASP A 282 -12.54 5.55 -29.46
C ASP A 282 -13.66 5.50 -28.39
N GLU A 283 -13.48 6.12 -27.22
CA GLU A 283 -14.55 6.28 -26.23
C GLU A 283 -15.46 7.46 -26.62
N GLN A 284 -16.35 7.27 -27.59
CA GLN A 284 -17.48 8.19 -27.78
C GLN A 284 -18.43 8.06 -26.59
N ASP A 285 -18.32 8.99 -25.65
CA ASP A 285 -19.18 9.12 -24.47
C ASP A 285 -20.68 9.00 -24.83
N GLY A 286 -21.35 7.98 -24.29
CA GLY A 286 -22.82 7.84 -24.37
C GLY A 286 -23.36 6.89 -25.45
N VAL A 287 -22.51 6.16 -26.18
CA VAL A 287 -22.97 5.13 -27.14
C VAL A 287 -22.82 3.73 -26.56
N LEU A 288 -23.93 3.15 -26.10
CA LEU A 288 -23.98 1.76 -25.64
C LEU A 288 -24.50 0.84 -26.76
N PRO A 289 -23.77 -0.24 -27.13
CA PRO A 289 -24.28 -1.22 -28.09
C PRO A 289 -25.59 -1.86 -27.61
N VAL A 290 -26.53 -2.07 -28.54
CA VAL A 290 -27.85 -2.65 -28.26
C VAL A 290 -27.74 -4.04 -27.63
N SER A 291 -26.78 -4.85 -28.07
CA SER A 291 -26.53 -6.19 -27.51
C SER A 291 -26.17 -6.12 -26.03
N THR A 292 -25.25 -5.21 -25.67
CA THR A 292 -24.82 -4.99 -24.28
C THR A 292 -25.99 -4.45 -23.43
N PHE A 293 -26.75 -3.49 -23.95
CA PHE A 293 -27.94 -2.97 -23.26
C PHE A 293 -28.99 -4.06 -22.94
N LEU A 294 -29.26 -4.95 -23.89
CA LEU A 294 -30.24 -6.05 -23.72
C LEU A 294 -29.72 -7.19 -22.83
N GLU A 295 -28.40 -7.30 -22.67
CA GLU A 295 -27.78 -8.22 -21.72
C GLU A 295 -27.89 -7.69 -20.29
N CYS A 296 -27.71 -6.38 -20.10
CA CYS A 296 -27.73 -5.74 -18.78
C CYS A 296 -29.11 -5.72 -18.11
N LEU A 297 -30.20 -5.67 -18.88
CA LEU A 297 -31.56 -5.48 -18.37
C LEU A 297 -32.46 -6.71 -18.56
N GLU A 298 -33.24 -7.01 -17.52
CA GLU A 298 -34.34 -7.97 -17.53
C GLU A 298 -35.66 -7.24 -17.24
N HIS A 299 -36.73 -7.68 -17.88
CA HIS A 299 -38.07 -7.15 -17.62
C HIS A 299 -38.98 -8.28 -17.15
N GLU A 300 -39.36 -8.23 -15.88
CA GLU A 300 -40.25 -9.20 -15.24
C GLU A 300 -41.48 -8.49 -14.69
N LYS A 301 -42.68 -8.94 -15.10
CA LYS A 301 -43.97 -8.50 -14.54
C LYS A 301 -44.15 -6.97 -14.41
N GLY A 302 -43.61 -6.19 -15.35
CA GLY A 302 -43.77 -4.73 -15.36
C GLY A 302 -42.64 -3.95 -14.68
N VAL A 303 -41.69 -4.62 -14.02
CA VAL A 303 -40.50 -4.00 -13.41
C VAL A 303 -39.27 -4.36 -14.25
N VAL A 304 -38.39 -3.37 -14.47
CA VAL A 304 -37.09 -3.58 -15.11
C VAL A 304 -36.02 -3.72 -14.02
N SER A 305 -35.30 -4.83 -14.02
CA SER A 305 -34.17 -5.13 -13.14
C SER A 305 -32.87 -5.23 -13.93
N THR A 306 -31.74 -5.01 -13.26
CA THR A 306 -30.42 -5.31 -13.81
C THR A 306 -30.03 -6.74 -13.47
N LYS A 307 -29.41 -7.44 -14.42
CA LYS A 307 -28.65 -8.67 -14.11
C LYS A 307 -27.46 -8.33 -13.22
N GLN A 308 -26.77 -9.31 -12.63
CA GLN A 308 -25.52 -9.04 -11.90
C GLN A 308 -24.52 -8.37 -12.86
N LEU A 309 -24.33 -7.05 -12.71
CA LEU A 309 -23.47 -6.22 -13.54
C LEU A 309 -22.12 -6.00 -12.86
N GLY A 310 -21.04 -5.93 -13.65
CA GLY A 310 -19.78 -5.35 -13.19
C GLY A 310 -19.87 -3.82 -13.06
N ASP A 311 -18.92 -3.22 -12.34
CA ASP A 311 -18.87 -1.75 -12.14
C ASP A 311 -18.78 -0.98 -13.47
N GLU A 312 -17.98 -1.48 -14.42
CA GLU A 312 -17.81 -0.87 -15.76
C GLU A 312 -19.12 -0.90 -16.56
N GLU A 313 -19.88 -1.99 -16.48
CA GLU A 313 -21.17 -2.12 -17.17
C GLU A 313 -22.24 -1.22 -16.54
N CYS A 314 -22.21 -1.05 -15.22
CA CYS A 314 -23.07 -0.09 -14.51
C CYS A 314 -22.77 1.35 -14.93
N VAL A 315 -21.48 1.70 -15.07
CA VAL A 315 -21.06 3.04 -15.54
C VAL A 315 -21.46 3.24 -17.00
N ALA A 316 -21.31 2.24 -17.87
CA ALA A 316 -21.69 2.32 -19.28
C ALA A 316 -23.22 2.49 -19.45
N LEU A 317 -24.01 1.67 -18.73
CA LEU A 317 -25.47 1.75 -18.73
C LEU A 317 -25.97 3.08 -18.13
N GLY A 318 -25.43 3.49 -16.99
CA GLY A 318 -25.76 4.77 -16.39
C GLY A 318 -25.36 5.94 -17.30
N SER A 319 -24.22 5.85 -17.98
CA SER A 319 -23.75 6.90 -18.88
C SER A 319 -24.72 7.08 -20.05
N PHE A 320 -25.27 5.98 -20.58
CA PHE A 320 -26.28 6.03 -21.62
C PHE A 320 -27.57 6.73 -21.15
N PHE A 321 -27.98 6.54 -19.90
CA PHE A 321 -29.19 7.16 -19.36
C PHE A 321 -29.00 8.63 -18.94
N PHE A 322 -27.92 8.93 -18.22
CA PHE A 322 -27.81 10.19 -17.47
C PHE A 322 -26.67 11.10 -17.92
N TRP A 323 -25.68 10.65 -18.70
CA TRP A 323 -24.48 11.47 -18.93
C TRP A 323 -24.74 12.77 -19.69
N LYS A 324 -25.58 12.72 -20.73
CA LYS A 324 -25.97 13.93 -21.47
C LYS A 324 -26.84 14.86 -20.62
N CYS A 325 -27.71 14.30 -19.80
CA CYS A 325 -28.52 15.03 -18.83
C CYS A 325 -27.64 15.77 -17.80
N LEU A 326 -26.63 15.10 -17.25
CA LEU A 326 -25.66 15.69 -16.32
C LEU A 326 -24.79 16.78 -16.95
N ARG A 327 -24.60 16.78 -18.28
CA ARG A 327 -23.92 17.84 -19.02
C ARG A 327 -24.83 19.01 -19.40
N GLY A 328 -26.14 18.90 -19.15
CA GLY A 328 -27.15 19.87 -19.60
C GLY A 328 -27.44 19.79 -21.10
N GLU A 329 -27.11 18.69 -21.76
CA GLU A 329 -27.27 18.46 -23.21
C GLU A 329 -28.60 17.77 -23.57
N SER A 330 -29.44 17.44 -22.59
CA SER A 330 -30.76 16.82 -22.80
C SER A 330 -31.78 17.26 -21.74
N PRO A 331 -33.10 17.28 -22.05
CA PRO A 331 -34.13 17.64 -21.07
C PRO A 331 -34.25 16.62 -19.94
N THR A 332 -33.92 17.04 -18.71
CA THR A 332 -33.88 16.19 -17.51
C THR A 332 -35.23 15.55 -17.16
N GLU A 333 -36.32 16.31 -17.28
CA GLU A 333 -37.68 15.86 -16.93
C GLU A 333 -38.16 14.73 -17.85
N ASP A 334 -37.96 14.87 -19.16
CA ASP A 334 -38.35 13.86 -20.15
C ASP A 334 -37.58 12.54 -19.96
N VAL A 335 -36.29 12.62 -19.61
CA VAL A 335 -35.47 11.45 -19.32
C VAL A 335 -35.97 10.74 -18.06
N CYS A 336 -36.22 11.45 -16.97
CA CYS A 336 -36.75 10.84 -15.74
C CYS A 336 -38.13 10.20 -15.97
N HIS A 337 -39.05 10.90 -16.63
CA HIS A 337 -40.38 10.36 -16.93
C HIS A 337 -40.35 9.14 -17.86
N THR A 338 -39.46 9.11 -18.86
CA THR A 338 -39.32 7.93 -19.74
C THR A 338 -38.77 6.72 -19.01
N LEU A 339 -37.83 6.91 -18.07
CA LEU A 339 -37.28 5.83 -17.24
C LEU A 339 -38.30 5.31 -16.21
N GLU A 340 -39.08 6.20 -15.59
CA GLU A 340 -40.19 5.85 -14.70
C GLU A 340 -41.29 5.08 -15.44
N ALA A 341 -41.73 5.57 -16.61
CA ALA A 341 -42.74 4.92 -17.43
C ALA A 341 -42.30 3.53 -17.92
N ALA A 342 -40.99 3.28 -18.02
CA ALA A 342 -40.42 1.99 -18.37
C ALA A 342 -40.45 0.96 -17.21
N GLY A 343 -40.74 1.40 -15.98
CA GLY A 343 -40.82 0.54 -14.80
C GLY A 343 -39.47 0.28 -14.11
N LEU A 344 -38.49 1.18 -14.26
CA LEU A 344 -37.23 1.14 -13.51
C LEU A 344 -37.48 1.61 -12.07
N SER A 345 -36.96 0.88 -11.07
CA SER A 345 -37.12 1.29 -9.67
C SER A 345 -36.26 2.53 -9.38
N PRO A 346 -36.74 3.48 -8.54
CA PRO A 346 -35.96 4.67 -8.18
C PRO A 346 -34.60 4.31 -7.56
N GLN A 347 -34.53 3.22 -6.79
CA GLN A 347 -33.30 2.77 -6.13
C GLN A 347 -32.22 2.32 -7.14
N LEU A 348 -32.65 1.69 -8.24
CA LEU A 348 -31.77 1.29 -9.33
C LEU A 348 -31.26 2.52 -10.09
N LEU A 349 -32.16 3.46 -10.39
CA LEU A 349 -31.83 4.73 -11.05
C LEU A 349 -30.82 5.53 -10.21
N LEU A 350 -31.01 5.61 -8.89
CA LEU A 350 -30.06 6.27 -7.99
C LEU A 350 -28.68 5.60 -8.02
N SER A 351 -28.61 4.26 -8.01
CA SER A 351 -27.30 3.58 -8.10
C SER A 351 -26.60 3.79 -9.44
N LEU A 352 -27.33 3.81 -10.56
CA LEU A 352 -26.77 4.06 -11.89
C LEU A 352 -26.35 5.53 -12.06
N LEU A 353 -27.10 6.46 -11.47
CA LEU A 353 -26.74 7.88 -11.46
C LEU A 353 -25.44 8.11 -10.68
N LEU A 354 -25.35 7.55 -9.47
CA LEU A 354 -24.17 7.69 -8.62
C LEU A 354 -22.95 6.98 -9.20
N SER A 355 -23.09 5.81 -9.83
CA SER A 355 -21.94 5.13 -10.47
C SER A 355 -21.31 5.98 -11.58
N VAL A 356 -22.12 6.66 -12.38
CA VAL A 356 -21.64 7.58 -13.44
C VAL A 356 -21.01 8.83 -12.83
N TRP A 357 -21.68 9.44 -11.86
CA TRP A 357 -21.18 10.64 -11.21
C TRP A 357 -19.81 10.40 -10.55
N LEU A 358 -19.67 9.31 -9.81
CA LEU A 358 -18.44 9.00 -9.08
C LEU A 358 -17.29 8.54 -10.01
N SER A 359 -17.60 7.96 -11.18
CA SER A 359 -16.57 7.50 -12.13
C SER A 359 -16.00 8.60 -13.02
N LYS A 360 -16.77 9.65 -13.36
CA LYS A 360 -16.36 10.73 -14.28
C LYS A 360 -15.97 12.04 -13.58
N GLU A 361 -15.28 11.93 -12.45
CA GLU A 361 -14.89 13.06 -11.58
C GLU A 361 -14.18 14.20 -12.34
N LYS A 362 -13.22 13.87 -13.21
CA LYS A 362 -12.44 14.88 -13.94
C LYS A 362 -13.32 15.82 -14.75
N ASP A 363 -14.27 15.27 -15.51
CA ASP A 363 -15.16 16.02 -16.38
C ASP A 363 -16.18 16.85 -15.58
N ILE A 364 -16.59 16.36 -14.41
CA ILE A 364 -17.51 17.05 -13.48
C ILE A 364 -16.85 18.27 -12.86
N LEU A 365 -15.60 18.13 -12.40
CA LEU A 365 -14.85 19.24 -11.80
C LEU A 365 -14.50 20.36 -12.78
N GLU A 366 -14.62 20.15 -14.11
CA GLU A 366 -14.42 21.22 -15.10
C GLU A 366 -15.67 22.08 -15.32
N LYS A 367 -16.87 21.51 -15.15
CA LYS A 367 -18.14 22.15 -15.50
C LYS A 367 -19.06 22.21 -14.26
N PRO A 368 -19.11 23.34 -13.52
CA PRO A 368 -19.95 23.47 -12.32
C PRO A 368 -21.45 23.33 -12.61
N GLN A 369 -21.89 23.57 -13.85
CA GLN A 369 -23.27 23.37 -14.31
C GLN A 369 -23.76 21.92 -14.14
N SER A 370 -22.85 20.96 -14.09
CA SER A 370 -23.20 19.55 -13.86
C SER A 370 -23.78 19.30 -12.46
N VAL A 371 -23.40 20.12 -11.47
CA VAL A 371 -23.92 20.06 -10.10
C VAL A 371 -25.39 20.47 -10.05
N HIS A 372 -25.77 21.51 -10.80
CA HIS A 372 -27.17 21.91 -10.96
C HIS A 372 -27.99 20.79 -11.61
N CYS A 373 -27.49 20.21 -12.71
CA CYS A 373 -28.19 19.13 -13.40
C CYS A 373 -28.38 17.90 -12.50
N LEU A 374 -27.38 17.55 -11.67
CA LEU A 374 -27.49 16.50 -10.68
C LEU A 374 -28.58 16.80 -9.64
N HIS A 375 -28.66 18.03 -9.14
CA HIS A 375 -29.71 18.45 -8.21
C HIS A 375 -31.10 18.30 -8.83
N THR A 376 -31.29 18.75 -10.07
CA THR A 376 -32.55 18.59 -10.79
C THR A 376 -32.93 17.10 -10.93
N VAL A 377 -32.01 16.24 -11.39
CA VAL A 377 -32.25 14.80 -11.52
C VAL A 377 -32.63 14.17 -10.17
N LEU A 378 -31.85 14.45 -9.12
CA LEU A 378 -32.11 13.89 -7.79
C LEU A 378 -33.43 14.37 -7.20
N SER A 379 -33.77 15.65 -7.38
CA SER A 379 -35.05 16.20 -6.92
C SER A 379 -36.25 15.52 -7.60
N LEU A 380 -36.17 15.26 -8.91
CA LEU A 380 -37.22 14.55 -9.65
C LEU A 380 -37.32 13.08 -9.22
N LEU A 381 -36.19 12.37 -9.13
CA LEU A 381 -36.16 10.97 -8.69
C LEU A 381 -36.69 10.80 -7.27
N SER A 382 -36.40 11.73 -6.37
CA SER A 382 -36.85 11.68 -4.97
C SER A 382 -38.35 11.92 -4.80
N ARG A 383 -39.02 12.58 -5.76
CA ARG A 383 -40.48 12.85 -5.74
C ARG A 383 -41.30 11.71 -6.37
N THR A 384 -40.66 10.64 -6.84
CA THR A 384 -41.35 9.49 -7.41
C THR A 384 -42.02 8.67 -6.30
N ARG A 385 -43.27 8.21 -6.53
CA ARG A 385 -44.17 7.56 -5.55
C ARG A 385 -43.66 6.25 -4.89
N VAL A 386 -42.42 5.83 -5.17
CA VAL A 386 -41.80 4.58 -4.68
C VAL A 386 -40.39 4.84 -4.10
N ALA A 387 -39.90 6.09 -4.12
CA ALA A 387 -38.55 6.43 -3.65
C ALA A 387 -38.47 6.56 -2.12
N ILE A 388 -39.51 7.13 -1.50
CA ILE A 388 -39.65 7.31 -0.06
C ILE A 388 -41.02 6.71 0.30
N ASP A 389 -41.07 5.70 1.14
CA ASP A 389 -42.33 5.08 1.56
C ASP A 389 -43.14 6.12 2.34
N ASP A 390 -44.39 6.39 1.97
CA ASP A 390 -45.25 7.41 2.60
C ASP A 390 -45.51 7.13 4.11
N THR A 391 -45.10 5.96 4.59
CA THR A 391 -45.15 5.54 6.00
C THR A 391 -43.82 5.69 6.76
N TRP A 392 -42.81 6.35 6.18
CA TRP A 392 -41.51 6.52 6.83
C TRP A 392 -41.57 7.48 8.03
N ASP A 393 -41.06 7.05 9.19
CA ASP A 393 -40.98 7.88 10.39
C ASP A 393 -39.88 8.94 10.23
N SER A 394 -40.24 10.22 10.32
CA SER A 394 -39.32 11.36 10.17
C SER A 394 -38.19 11.37 11.21
N GLN A 395 -38.31 10.62 12.31
CA GLN A 395 -37.26 10.45 13.32
C GLN A 395 -36.25 9.35 12.98
N SER A 396 -36.48 8.55 11.94
CA SER A 396 -35.64 7.42 11.56
C SER A 396 -34.82 7.68 10.28
N VAL A 397 -33.69 6.99 10.15
CA VAL A 397 -32.69 7.17 9.08
C VAL A 397 -33.17 6.63 7.74
N SER A 398 -33.46 7.49 6.76
CA SER A 398 -34.04 7.09 5.48
C SER A 398 -33.16 6.09 4.70
N PRO A 399 -33.68 4.92 4.27
CA PRO A 399 -32.94 3.94 3.48
C PRO A 399 -32.51 4.49 2.11
N TRP A 400 -33.31 5.41 1.56
CA TRP A 400 -33.01 6.11 0.30
C TRP A 400 -31.73 6.94 0.42
N TRP A 401 -31.68 7.83 1.42
CA TRP A 401 -30.50 8.66 1.69
C TRP A 401 -29.33 7.82 2.19
N GLN A 402 -29.58 6.76 2.93
CA GLN A 402 -28.53 5.84 3.36
C GLN A 402 -27.82 5.20 2.17
N ARG A 403 -28.54 4.77 1.13
CA ARG A 403 -27.93 4.23 -0.10
C ARG A 403 -27.00 5.24 -0.76
N MET A 404 -27.43 6.50 -0.86
CA MET A 404 -26.58 7.57 -1.39
C MET A 404 -25.35 7.85 -0.52
N ARG A 405 -25.52 7.95 0.80
CA ARG A 405 -24.41 8.11 1.76
C ARG A 405 -23.40 6.97 1.64
N THR A 406 -23.86 5.72 1.58
CA THR A 406 -22.98 4.54 1.44
C THR A 406 -22.17 4.57 0.15
N ALA A 407 -22.75 5.01 -0.97
CA ALA A 407 -22.02 5.16 -2.23
C ALA A 407 -20.95 6.25 -2.14
N CYS A 408 -21.25 7.38 -1.48
CA CYS A 408 -20.27 8.46 -1.26
C CYS A 408 -19.12 7.99 -0.36
N VAL A 409 -19.42 7.27 0.73
CA VAL A 409 -18.43 6.74 1.68
C VAL A 409 -17.49 5.72 1.03
N GLN A 410 -17.97 4.95 0.07
CA GLN A 410 -17.19 3.93 -0.64
C GLN A 410 -16.34 4.50 -1.79
N SER A 411 -16.69 5.67 -2.32
CA SER A 411 -16.03 6.27 -3.49
C SER A 411 -14.58 6.66 -3.21
N GLU A 412 -13.69 6.39 -4.16
CA GLU A 412 -12.31 6.90 -4.18
C GLU A 412 -12.20 8.29 -4.83
N SER A 413 -13.24 8.71 -5.56
CA SER A 413 -13.34 10.02 -6.21
C SER A 413 -13.89 11.04 -5.21
N ASN A 414 -13.00 11.58 -4.37
CA ASN A 414 -13.36 12.42 -3.22
C ASN A 414 -14.06 13.73 -3.61
N GLY A 415 -13.66 14.37 -4.72
CA GLY A 415 -14.27 15.61 -5.19
C GLY A 415 -15.69 15.38 -5.71
N ALA A 416 -15.89 14.33 -6.50
CA ALA A 416 -17.22 13.94 -6.97
C ALA A 416 -18.14 13.52 -5.81
N ALA A 417 -17.61 12.75 -4.85
CA ALA A 417 -18.37 12.31 -3.68
C ALA A 417 -18.81 13.50 -2.81
N LEU A 418 -17.93 14.46 -2.54
CA LEU A 418 -18.24 15.68 -1.78
C LEU A 418 -19.36 16.49 -2.44
N LEU A 419 -19.25 16.74 -3.75
CA LEU A 419 -20.30 17.45 -4.50
C LEU A 419 -21.63 16.70 -4.47
N SER A 420 -21.63 15.37 -4.64
CA SER A 420 -22.86 14.59 -4.56
C SER A 420 -23.49 14.64 -3.17
N ALA A 421 -22.68 14.61 -2.10
CA ALA A 421 -23.17 14.71 -0.73
C ALA A 421 -23.79 16.09 -0.44
N HIS A 422 -23.20 17.19 -0.93
CA HIS A 422 -23.81 18.52 -0.81
C HIS A 422 -25.16 18.61 -1.53
N VAL A 423 -25.24 18.07 -2.75
CA VAL A 423 -26.51 18.02 -3.50
C VAL A 423 -27.54 17.15 -2.79
N GLY A 424 -27.16 15.96 -2.31
CA GLY A 424 -28.03 15.06 -1.57
C GLY A 424 -28.57 15.70 -0.29
N HIS A 425 -27.72 16.38 0.47
CA HIS A 425 -28.11 17.11 1.67
C HIS A 425 -29.09 18.25 1.37
N SER A 426 -28.82 19.04 0.31
CA SER A 426 -29.72 20.10 -0.15
C SER A 426 -31.11 19.57 -0.52
N VAL A 427 -31.18 18.53 -1.35
CA VAL A 427 -32.46 17.93 -1.78
C VAL A 427 -33.21 17.32 -0.60
N ALA A 428 -32.52 16.59 0.29
CA ALA A 428 -33.13 16.03 1.50
C ALA A 428 -33.77 17.11 2.38
N ALA A 429 -33.07 18.23 2.56
CA ALA A 429 -33.53 19.34 3.37
C ALA A 429 -34.61 20.22 2.68
N GLN A 430 -34.74 20.15 1.35
CA GLN A 430 -35.87 20.73 0.62
C GLN A 430 -37.15 19.93 0.83
N LEU A 431 -37.07 18.60 0.78
CA LEU A 431 -38.23 17.71 0.94
C LEU A 431 -38.79 17.69 2.37
N SER A 432 -37.91 17.76 3.39
CA SER A 432 -38.36 17.88 4.79
C SER A 432 -39.03 19.23 5.07
N GLY A 433 -38.54 20.31 4.46
CA GLY A 433 -39.15 21.63 4.56
C GLY A 433 -40.54 21.70 3.93
N SER A 434 -40.72 21.11 2.74
CA SER A 434 -42.02 21.08 2.06
C SER A 434 -43.07 20.24 2.80
N ALA A 435 -42.67 19.16 3.48
CA ALA A 435 -43.59 18.34 4.28
C ALA A 435 -44.15 19.09 5.50
N HIS A 436 -43.32 19.91 6.17
CA HIS A 436 -43.75 20.75 7.29
C HIS A 436 -44.63 21.94 6.85
N GLU A 437 -44.46 22.45 5.62
CA GLU A 437 -45.35 23.47 5.05
C GLU A 437 -46.73 22.90 4.67
N GLU A 438 -46.81 21.66 4.17
CA GLU A 438 -48.08 20.98 3.87
C GLU A 438 -48.87 20.59 5.15
N GLU A 439 -48.18 20.24 6.25
CA GLU A 439 -48.82 20.01 7.55
C GLU A 439 -49.36 21.31 8.18
N LYS A 440 -48.62 22.43 8.09
CA LYS A 440 -49.10 23.75 8.54
C LYS A 440 -50.33 24.23 7.75
N PHE A 441 -50.46 23.82 6.48
CA PHE A 441 -51.62 24.17 5.65
C PHE A 441 -52.86 23.29 5.92
N SER A 442 -52.68 22.11 6.52
CA SER A 442 -53.78 21.20 6.87
C SER A 442 -54.30 21.40 8.30
N GLN A 443 -53.51 22.00 9.19
CA GLN A 443 -53.93 22.35 10.56
C GLN A 443 -54.59 23.74 10.70
N THR A 444 -54.56 24.58 9.68
CA THR A 444 -55.13 25.94 9.71
C THR A 444 -56.68 26.01 9.70
N ALA A 445 -57.37 24.89 9.90
CA ALA A 445 -58.83 24.83 9.94
C ALA A 445 -59.46 24.68 11.35
N VAL A 446 -58.69 24.46 12.43
CA VAL A 446 -59.25 24.39 13.79
C VAL A 446 -58.28 24.98 14.84
N ASP A 447 -58.71 26.07 15.48
CA ASP A 447 -58.20 26.75 16.68
C ASP A 447 -56.87 27.54 16.59
N ALA A 448 -57.02 28.87 16.55
CA ALA A 448 -55.98 29.85 16.22
C ALA A 448 -55.30 30.56 17.42
N ASP A 449 -55.21 29.98 18.62
CA ASP A 449 -54.73 30.74 19.80
C ASP A 449 -53.71 30.03 20.73
N ALA A 450 -52.92 29.06 20.24
CA ALA A 450 -51.90 28.40 21.09
C ALA A 450 -50.51 28.15 20.46
N GLU A 451 -50.20 28.67 19.27
CA GLU A 451 -48.96 28.31 18.54
C GLU A 451 -47.87 29.39 18.52
N ALA A 452 -48.02 30.50 19.24
CA ALA A 452 -47.01 31.58 19.23
C ALA A 452 -45.84 31.38 20.21
N LEU A 453 -45.73 30.23 20.90
CA LEU A 453 -44.72 30.00 21.96
C LEU A 453 -43.90 28.69 21.82
N THR A 454 -43.97 27.98 20.69
CA THR A 454 -43.21 26.75 20.43
C THR A 454 -42.29 26.84 19.20
N ASP A 455 -41.88 28.05 18.81
CA ASP A 455 -41.11 28.30 17.57
C ASP A 455 -39.57 28.24 17.76
N SER A 456 -39.06 27.56 18.80
CA SER A 456 -37.62 27.57 19.13
C SER A 456 -36.97 26.21 19.40
N TRP A 457 -37.61 25.10 19.02
CA TRP A 457 -36.98 23.77 19.07
C TRP A 457 -36.95 23.21 17.66
N GLU A 458 -35.91 23.52 16.89
CA GLU A 458 -35.63 22.80 15.64
C GLU A 458 -35.46 21.31 15.99
N ALA A 459 -36.36 20.47 15.49
CA ALA A 459 -36.25 19.04 15.63
C ALA A 459 -35.03 18.56 14.82
N LEU A 460 -33.90 18.37 15.50
CA LEU A 460 -32.70 17.75 14.91
C LEU A 460 -33.06 16.33 14.44
N SER A 461 -33.23 16.15 13.13
CA SER A 461 -33.44 14.82 12.57
C SER A 461 -32.08 14.10 12.49
N LEU A 462 -32.06 12.81 12.84
CA LEU A 462 -30.85 11.98 12.75
C LEU A 462 -30.22 12.05 11.34
N ASP A 463 -31.05 12.15 10.30
CA ASP A 463 -30.57 12.24 8.92
C ASP A 463 -29.76 13.51 8.65
N THR A 464 -30.13 14.67 9.23
CA THR A 464 -29.35 15.91 9.06
C THR A 464 -27.97 15.81 9.70
N GLU A 465 -27.86 15.19 10.87
CA GLU A 465 -26.57 14.97 11.55
C GLU A 465 -25.68 13.97 10.79
N TYR A 466 -26.25 12.89 10.25
CA TYR A 466 -25.50 11.98 9.38
C TYR A 466 -25.00 12.65 8.09
N TRP A 467 -25.76 13.60 7.52
CA TRP A 467 -25.30 14.40 6.38
C TRP A 467 -24.16 15.34 6.76
N LYS A 468 -24.28 16.07 7.87
CA LYS A 468 -23.21 16.96 8.37
C LYS A 468 -21.93 16.18 8.66
N LEU A 469 -22.04 15.02 9.31
CA LEU A 469 -20.91 14.13 9.59
C LEU A 469 -20.25 13.65 8.28
N LEU A 470 -21.03 13.17 7.31
CA LEU A 470 -20.50 12.72 6.02
C LEU A 470 -19.80 13.86 5.26
N LEU A 471 -20.38 15.05 5.24
CA LEU A 471 -19.78 16.23 4.59
C LEU A 471 -18.44 16.58 5.22
N LYS A 472 -18.35 16.55 6.57
CA LYS A 472 -17.09 16.75 7.29
C LYS A 472 -16.06 15.68 6.91
N GLN A 473 -16.42 14.40 6.99
CA GLN A 473 -15.52 13.29 6.65
C GLN A 473 -15.03 13.33 5.19
N LEU A 474 -15.90 13.69 4.23
CA LEU A 474 -15.52 13.82 2.82
C LEU A 474 -14.60 15.01 2.57
N LYS A 475 -14.83 16.14 3.26
CA LYS A 475 -13.94 17.31 3.21
C LYS A 475 -12.56 16.98 3.77
N ASP A 476 -12.51 16.31 4.91
CA ASP A 476 -11.26 15.87 5.55
C ASP A 476 -10.50 14.88 4.63
N CYS A 477 -11.21 13.92 4.04
CA CYS A 477 -10.66 12.95 3.08
C CYS A 477 -10.13 13.64 1.81
N LEU A 478 -10.82 14.68 1.30
CA LEU A 478 -10.38 15.47 0.15
C LEU A 478 -9.05 16.21 0.45
N ILE A 479 -8.94 16.85 1.62
CA ILE A 479 -7.73 17.56 2.04
C ILE A 479 -6.57 16.57 2.15
N LEU A 480 -6.79 15.43 2.82
CA LEU A 480 -5.77 14.39 2.96
C LEU A 480 -5.35 13.83 1.59
N GLN A 481 -6.31 13.52 0.71
CA GLN A 481 -5.99 13.03 -0.64
C GLN A 481 -5.25 14.08 -1.48
N THR A 482 -5.54 15.37 -1.29
CA THR A 482 -4.80 16.47 -1.94
C THR A 482 -3.34 16.48 -1.49
N LEU A 483 -3.09 16.36 -0.17
CA LEU A 483 -1.73 16.21 0.37
C LEU A 483 -1.02 14.99 -0.22
N LEU A 484 -1.67 13.82 -0.25
CA LEU A 484 -1.08 12.59 -0.78
C LEU A 484 -0.78 12.66 -2.29
N HIS A 485 -1.49 13.50 -3.05
CA HIS A 485 -1.20 13.74 -4.47
C HIS A 485 -0.06 14.72 -4.71
N SER A 486 0.22 15.62 -3.75
CA SER A 486 1.28 16.60 -3.86
C SER A 486 2.66 15.95 -4.06
N ARG A 487 3.49 16.57 -4.88
CA ARG A 487 4.88 16.16 -5.15
C ARG A 487 5.81 17.32 -4.85
N ALA A 488 6.94 17.01 -4.22
CA ALA A 488 8.01 18.00 -4.11
C ALA A 488 8.60 18.24 -5.51
N ASP A 489 8.71 19.50 -5.93
CA ASP A 489 9.29 19.90 -7.23
C ASP A 489 10.82 19.63 -7.33
N ALA A 490 11.37 18.85 -6.40
CA ALA A 490 12.76 18.45 -6.41
C ALA A 490 13.05 17.59 -7.65
N ARG A 491 13.96 18.09 -8.51
CA ARG A 491 14.56 17.33 -9.61
C ARG A 491 14.93 15.93 -9.11
N PRO A 492 14.57 14.85 -9.83
CA PRO A 492 14.90 13.51 -9.39
C PRO A 492 16.41 13.35 -9.46
N VAL A 493 17.10 13.51 -8.33
CA VAL A 493 18.34 12.78 -8.10
C VAL A 493 17.90 11.33 -8.22
N ARG A 494 18.33 10.67 -9.30
CA ARG A 494 18.00 9.29 -9.64
C ARG A 494 18.53 8.36 -8.55
N VAL A 495 17.82 8.29 -7.45
CA VAL A 495 17.79 7.10 -6.63
C VAL A 495 17.03 6.07 -7.44
N ALA A 496 17.61 4.90 -7.65
CA ALA A 496 16.89 3.76 -8.18
C ALA A 496 15.80 3.38 -7.17
N SER A 497 14.67 4.09 -7.21
CA SER A 497 13.53 3.80 -6.37
C SER A 497 13.06 2.40 -6.73
N LEU A 498 13.05 1.50 -5.73
CA LEU A 498 12.19 0.32 -5.73
C LEU A 498 10.80 0.72 -6.30
N PRO A 499 10.07 -0.18 -6.97
CA PRO A 499 8.70 0.08 -7.35
C PRO A 499 7.87 0.27 -6.06
N ALA A 500 7.86 1.50 -5.54
CA ALA A 500 7.06 1.85 -4.39
C ALA A 500 5.61 1.62 -4.81
N GLU A 501 4.89 0.76 -4.08
CA GLU A 501 3.47 0.50 -4.30
C GLU A 501 2.74 1.83 -4.50
N PRO A 502 1.80 1.97 -5.44
CA PRO A 502 1.09 3.24 -5.62
C PRO A 502 0.46 3.71 -4.29
N LEU A 503 0.48 5.03 -4.02
CA LEU A 503 -0.19 5.53 -2.81
C LEU A 503 -1.65 5.09 -2.84
N PRO A 504 -2.21 4.65 -1.70
CA PRO A 504 -3.58 4.20 -1.65
C PRO A 504 -4.50 5.36 -2.05
N ARG A 505 -5.48 5.07 -2.89
CA ARG A 505 -6.62 5.96 -3.10
C ARG A 505 -7.52 5.83 -1.88
N LEU A 506 -7.73 6.95 -1.20
CA LEU A 506 -8.51 7.02 0.03
C LEU A 506 -9.99 7.14 -0.29
N SER A 507 -10.79 6.52 0.56
CA SER A 507 -12.22 6.74 0.70
C SER A 507 -12.53 6.83 2.19
N VAL A 508 -13.67 7.44 2.56
CA VAL A 508 -14.09 7.51 3.97
C VAL A 508 -14.18 6.10 4.56
N ARG A 509 -14.69 5.13 3.79
CA ARG A 509 -14.74 3.72 4.20
C ARG A 509 -13.35 3.17 4.55
N LYS A 510 -12.37 3.38 3.67
CA LYS A 510 -11.00 2.88 3.89
C LYS A 510 -10.32 3.52 5.09
N LEU A 511 -10.61 4.80 5.35
CA LEU A 511 -10.11 5.49 6.54
C LEU A 511 -10.76 4.95 7.82
N LEU A 512 -12.07 4.69 7.79
CA LEU A 512 -12.79 4.06 8.92
C LEU A 512 -12.31 2.63 9.18
N GLU A 513 -12.07 1.84 8.13
CA GLU A 513 -11.53 0.46 8.21
C GLU A 513 -10.02 0.43 8.56
N GLY A 514 -9.33 1.58 8.44
CA GLY A 514 -7.88 1.72 8.61
C GLY A 514 -7.40 1.74 10.06
N GLY A 515 -8.32 1.78 11.03
CA GLY A 515 -7.98 1.87 12.44
C GLY A 515 -7.45 3.24 12.86
N ARG A 516 -7.18 3.42 14.16
CA ARG A 516 -6.77 4.71 14.75
C ARG A 516 -5.45 5.25 14.19
N GLY A 517 -4.58 4.37 13.67
CA GLY A 517 -3.33 4.74 13.01
C GLY A 517 -3.42 4.93 11.49
N GLY A 518 -4.58 4.68 10.86
CA GLY A 518 -4.68 4.61 9.40
C GLY A 518 -4.36 5.91 8.66
N ILE A 519 -4.73 7.06 9.26
CA ILE A 519 -4.42 8.38 8.71
C ILE A 519 -2.92 8.67 8.81
N ALA A 520 -2.33 8.46 10.00
CA ALA A 520 -0.89 8.65 10.23
C ALA A 520 -0.04 7.74 9.34
N ASP A 521 -0.44 6.47 9.16
CA ASP A 521 0.20 5.50 8.27
C ASP A 521 0.15 5.95 6.80
N SER A 522 -1.00 6.48 6.34
CA SER A 522 -1.14 7.01 4.98
C SER A 522 -0.20 8.19 4.71
N VAL A 523 -0.10 9.11 5.68
CA VAL A 523 0.83 10.26 5.59
C VAL A 523 2.28 9.80 5.69
N ALA A 524 2.62 8.87 6.59
CA ALA A 524 3.98 8.32 6.72
C ALA A 524 4.47 7.66 5.41
N LYS A 525 3.62 6.90 4.72
CA LYS A 525 3.92 6.34 3.39
C LYS A 525 4.14 7.40 2.32
N TRP A 526 3.45 8.54 2.41
CA TRP A 526 3.69 9.68 1.53
C TRP A 526 5.00 10.40 1.87
N VAL A 527 5.28 10.65 3.16
CA VAL A 527 6.56 11.21 3.64
C VAL A 527 7.75 10.39 3.12
N PHE A 528 7.67 9.06 3.24
CA PHE A 528 8.69 8.13 2.73
C PHE A 528 8.88 8.27 1.20
N LYS A 529 7.79 8.35 0.43
CA LYS A 529 7.88 8.46 -1.04
C LYS A 529 8.46 9.78 -1.53
N GLN A 530 8.27 10.85 -0.77
CA GLN A 530 8.84 12.15 -1.06
C GLN A 530 10.24 12.33 -0.46
N ASP A 531 10.75 11.36 0.33
CA ASP A 531 12.04 11.38 1.06
C ASP A 531 12.21 12.67 1.89
N LEU A 532 11.15 13.11 2.57
CA LEU A 532 11.16 14.33 3.40
C LEU A 532 11.94 14.09 4.69
N SER A 533 12.80 15.04 5.07
CA SER A 533 13.51 14.99 6.35
C SER A 533 12.57 15.29 7.53
N PRO A 534 12.86 14.78 8.74
CA PRO A 534 12.08 15.09 9.94
C PRO A 534 11.98 16.59 10.25
N GLU A 535 13.01 17.36 9.89
CA GLU A 535 13.07 18.81 10.10
C GLU A 535 12.01 19.57 9.28
N VAL A 536 11.72 19.11 8.06
CA VAL A 536 10.66 19.71 7.22
C VAL A 536 9.28 19.56 7.85
N LEU A 537 9.05 18.48 8.60
CA LEU A 537 7.79 18.28 9.32
C LEU A 537 7.62 19.24 10.52
N LYS A 538 8.71 19.81 11.03
CA LYS A 538 8.70 20.82 12.10
C LYS A 538 8.33 22.21 11.58
N LEU A 539 8.75 22.58 10.37
CA LEU A 539 8.43 23.88 9.78
C LEU A 539 6.91 24.12 9.68
N ALA A 540 6.12 23.06 9.50
CA ALA A 540 4.65 23.13 9.52
C ALA A 540 4.04 23.30 10.93
N ASN A 541 4.85 23.26 12.02
CA ASN A 541 4.42 23.50 13.40
C ASN A 541 4.73 24.93 13.90
N GLU A 542 5.82 25.55 13.43
CA GLU A 542 6.43 26.73 14.07
C GLU A 542 5.60 28.03 13.98
N GLU A 543 4.62 28.15 13.09
CA GLU A 543 3.79 29.36 12.99
C GLU A 543 2.62 29.42 13.98
N ARG A 544 2.24 28.31 14.64
CA ARG A 544 1.22 28.34 15.72
C ARG A 544 1.72 29.07 16.98
N ASP A 545 3.03 29.05 17.22
CA ASP A 545 3.63 29.65 18.43
C ASP A 545 3.82 31.18 18.32
N ALA A 546 3.53 31.77 17.16
CA ALA A 546 3.65 33.21 16.94
C ALA A 546 2.41 34.02 17.35
N GLU A 547 1.27 33.38 17.63
CA GLU A 547 0.00 34.07 17.94
C GLU A 547 -0.30 34.28 19.43
N ASN A 548 0.55 33.80 20.36
CA ASN A 548 0.41 34.06 21.80
C ASN A 548 1.54 34.99 22.32
N PRO A 549 1.30 36.31 22.48
CA PRO A 549 2.32 37.25 22.93
C PRO A 549 2.52 37.32 24.47
N ASP A 550 1.80 36.53 25.28
CA ASP A 550 1.67 36.75 26.73
C ASP A 550 2.16 35.61 27.65
N GLU A 551 3.23 34.88 27.30
CA GLU A 551 3.98 34.09 28.29
C GLU A 551 5.47 34.51 28.37
N PRO A 552 5.98 34.90 29.56
CA PRO A 552 7.39 35.21 29.73
C PRO A 552 8.21 33.91 29.69
N ARG A 553 9.10 33.83 28.71
CA ARG A 553 10.09 32.74 28.58
C ARG A 553 11.04 32.73 29.77
N GLU A 554 10.77 31.93 30.79
CA GLU A 554 11.74 31.57 31.83
C GLU A 554 12.39 30.21 31.53
N GLY A 555 13.61 30.29 30.97
CA GLY A 555 14.74 29.44 31.33
C GLY A 555 14.67 27.92 31.12
N MET A 556 15.00 27.45 29.92
CA MET A 556 15.90 26.30 29.79
C MET A 556 16.77 26.44 28.54
N ASN A 557 18.03 26.79 28.78
CA ASN A 557 19.07 26.94 27.77
C ASN A 557 19.56 25.52 27.38
N ARG A 558 19.09 24.98 26.25
CA ARG A 558 19.79 23.92 25.51
C ARG A 558 19.87 24.34 24.05
N GLY A 559 21.11 24.41 23.56
CA GLY A 559 21.51 25.17 22.39
C GLY A 559 20.71 24.87 21.12
N SER A 560 20.26 25.95 20.50
CA SER A 560 19.91 26.02 19.08
C SER A 560 21.09 25.47 18.25
N LEU A 561 20.96 24.22 17.81
CA LEU A 561 21.72 23.76 16.65
C LEU A 561 21.15 24.50 15.44
N GLU A 562 21.97 25.39 14.88
CA GLU A 562 21.72 26.01 13.58
C GLU A 562 21.41 24.90 12.58
N ALA A 563 20.15 24.82 12.14
CA ALA A 563 19.75 23.94 11.04
C ALA A 563 20.54 24.38 9.79
N PRO A 564 21.14 23.47 9.01
CA PRO A 564 21.73 23.84 7.75
C PRO A 564 20.58 24.28 6.83
N GLU A 565 20.63 25.54 6.39
CA GLU A 565 19.75 26.08 5.36
C GLU A 565 19.89 25.26 4.06
N VAL A 566 19.17 24.15 3.96
CA VAL A 566 18.89 23.48 2.69
C VAL A 566 17.52 24.00 2.25
N GLY A 567 17.54 25.20 1.67
CA GLY A 567 16.42 25.76 0.93
C GLY A 567 16.11 24.89 -0.30
N ALA A 568 15.43 23.77 -0.09
CA ALA A 568 14.62 23.15 -1.13
C ALA A 568 13.33 23.97 -1.22
N ASP A 569 13.01 24.46 -2.41
CA ASP A 569 11.73 25.13 -2.68
C ASP A 569 10.61 24.09 -2.52
N LEU A 570 10.09 23.95 -1.29
CA LEU A 570 9.12 22.92 -0.89
C LEU A 570 7.71 23.19 -1.44
N GLY A 571 7.53 24.27 -2.21
CA GLY A 571 6.26 24.62 -2.85
C GLY A 571 5.10 24.71 -1.85
N ALA A 572 3.93 24.19 -2.25
CA ALA A 572 2.70 24.21 -1.44
C ALA A 572 2.62 23.11 -0.35
N ILE A 573 3.66 22.30 -0.17
CA ILE A 573 3.62 21.12 0.72
C ILE A 573 3.44 21.50 2.20
N PRO A 574 4.20 22.46 2.76
CA PRO A 574 4.03 22.84 4.17
C PRO A 574 2.61 23.35 4.47
N ASP A 575 2.02 24.11 3.53
CA ASP A 575 0.66 24.63 3.67
C ASP A 575 -0.41 23.53 3.63
N LEU A 576 -0.26 22.54 2.74
CA LEU A 576 -1.15 21.39 2.67
C LEU A 576 -1.03 20.49 3.91
N LEU A 577 0.19 20.30 4.42
CA LEU A 577 0.43 19.55 5.65
C LEU A 577 -0.18 20.27 6.87
N ARG A 578 -0.06 21.61 6.94
CA ARG A 578 -0.71 22.43 7.97
C ARG A 578 -2.23 22.27 7.92
N ALA A 579 -2.83 22.40 6.72
CA ALA A 579 -4.27 22.22 6.53
C ALA A 579 -4.74 20.81 6.93
N ALA A 580 -3.95 19.77 6.66
CA ALA A 580 -4.26 18.41 7.10
C ALA A 580 -4.18 18.27 8.63
N ARG A 581 -3.17 18.84 9.28
CA ARG A 581 -3.03 18.84 10.76
C ARG A 581 -4.18 19.59 11.46
N GLU A 582 -4.70 20.64 10.85
CA GLU A 582 -5.87 21.36 11.37
C GLU A 582 -7.13 20.50 11.37
N GLN A 583 -7.31 19.64 10.36
CA GLN A 583 -8.46 18.70 10.31
C GLN A 583 -8.24 17.44 11.15
N PHE A 584 -6.98 17.00 11.30
CA PHE A 584 -6.58 15.77 12.01
C PHE A 584 -5.59 16.06 13.14
N PRO A 585 -6.00 16.79 14.20
CA PRO A 585 -5.10 17.21 15.27
C PRO A 585 -4.55 16.05 16.11
N CYS A 586 -5.31 14.97 16.29
CA CYS A 586 -4.89 13.82 17.10
C CYS A 586 -4.10 12.81 16.24
N SER A 587 -4.61 12.50 15.05
CA SER A 587 -4.01 11.52 14.14
C SER A 587 -2.70 12.02 13.51
N LEU A 588 -2.52 13.33 13.35
CA LEU A 588 -1.29 13.94 12.81
C LEU A 588 -0.51 14.73 13.86
N GLU A 589 -0.73 14.44 15.15
CA GLU A 589 0.11 14.93 16.23
C GLU A 589 1.59 14.58 15.94
N PRO A 590 2.57 15.47 16.25
CA PRO A 590 3.96 15.27 15.89
C PRO A 590 4.54 13.91 16.32
N ASP A 591 4.27 13.48 17.54
CA ASP A 591 4.76 12.20 18.08
C ASP A 591 4.12 11.00 17.36
N VAL A 592 2.81 11.10 17.07
CA VAL A 592 2.08 10.06 16.33
C VAL A 592 2.62 9.93 14.91
N LEU A 593 2.79 11.06 14.22
CA LEU A 593 3.32 11.07 12.85
C LEU A 593 4.77 10.57 12.81
N HIS A 594 5.63 11.04 13.71
CA HIS A 594 7.02 10.58 13.78
C HIS A 594 7.14 9.10 14.13
N ALA A 595 6.28 8.56 15.00
CA ALA A 595 6.23 7.12 15.28
C ALA A 595 5.86 6.31 14.03
N HIS A 596 4.86 6.73 13.26
CA HIS A 596 4.45 6.05 12.02
C HIS A 596 5.52 6.18 10.92
N CYS A 597 6.13 7.35 10.75
CA CYS A 597 7.25 7.55 9.83
C CYS A 597 8.43 6.63 10.22
N CYS A 598 8.83 6.65 11.49
CA CYS A 598 9.89 5.79 12.02
C CYS A 598 9.64 4.32 11.67
N TRP A 599 8.41 3.83 11.88
CA TRP A 599 8.01 2.46 11.58
C TRP A 599 8.02 2.15 10.08
N GLU A 600 7.49 3.03 9.24
CA GLU A 600 7.47 2.83 7.79
C GLU A 600 8.89 2.75 7.23
N TYR A 601 9.80 3.65 7.64
CA TYR A 601 11.19 3.62 7.20
C TYR A 601 11.93 2.33 7.62
N VAL A 602 11.71 1.80 8.83
CA VAL A 602 12.35 0.53 9.24
C VAL A 602 11.74 -0.67 8.52
N VAL A 603 10.44 -0.66 8.20
CA VAL A 603 9.79 -1.70 7.41
C VAL A 603 10.38 -1.74 5.99
N GLN A 604 10.58 -0.57 5.37
CA GLN A 604 11.18 -0.47 4.04
C GLN A 604 12.67 -0.87 4.05
N TRP A 605 13.43 -0.46 5.07
CA TRP A 605 14.79 -0.99 5.28
C TRP A 605 14.82 -2.51 5.48
N ASN A 606 13.84 -3.08 6.17
CA ASN A 606 13.80 -4.53 6.37
C ASN A 606 13.58 -5.28 5.05
N LYS A 607 12.82 -4.70 4.10
CA LYS A 607 12.63 -5.21 2.73
C LYS A 607 13.91 -5.09 1.89
N ASP A 608 14.63 -3.98 2.00
CA ASP A 608 15.91 -3.75 1.31
C ASP A 608 17.01 -3.30 2.29
N PRO A 609 17.74 -4.26 2.92
CA PRO A 609 18.71 -3.96 3.96
C PRO A 609 20.00 -3.28 3.47
N GLU A 610 20.20 -3.21 2.14
CA GLU A 610 21.38 -2.56 1.56
C GLU A 610 21.28 -1.02 1.66
N GLU A 611 20.06 -0.48 1.63
CA GLU A 611 19.78 0.95 1.71
C GLU A 611 19.81 1.45 3.18
N ALA A 612 21.02 1.53 3.75
CA ALA A 612 21.22 1.91 5.16
C ALA A 612 20.59 3.27 5.54
N ARG A 613 20.46 4.20 4.60
CA ARG A 613 19.82 5.51 4.83
C ARG A 613 18.39 5.40 5.35
N PHE A 614 17.63 4.37 4.96
CA PHE A 614 16.27 4.19 5.45
C PHE A 614 16.25 3.91 6.94
N PHE A 615 17.20 3.12 7.45
CA PHE A 615 17.31 2.88 8.89
C PHE A 615 17.81 4.11 9.64
N VAL A 616 18.76 4.86 9.07
CA VAL A 616 19.21 6.14 9.63
C VAL A 616 18.04 7.12 9.75
N ARG A 617 17.26 7.31 8.68
CA ARG A 617 16.04 8.16 8.69
C ARG A 617 14.99 7.70 9.70
N SER A 618 14.82 6.39 9.87
CA SER A 618 13.93 5.82 10.89
C SER A 618 14.33 6.28 12.29
N ILE A 619 15.62 6.19 12.63
CA ILE A 619 16.15 6.64 13.94
C ILE A 619 16.08 8.16 14.06
N GLU A 620 16.32 8.92 12.99
CA GLU A 620 16.12 10.37 13.03
C GLU A 620 14.68 10.71 13.40
N HIS A 621 13.66 10.07 12.80
CA HIS A 621 12.27 10.24 13.22
C HIS A 621 12.02 9.81 14.67
N LEU A 622 12.63 8.71 15.13
CA LEU A 622 12.52 8.26 16.51
C LEU A 622 13.04 9.31 17.52
N LYS A 623 14.19 9.95 17.22
CA LYS A 623 14.78 11.00 18.06
C LYS A 623 13.93 12.28 18.11
N HIS A 624 13.00 12.44 17.18
CA HIS A 624 12.08 13.57 17.11
C HIS A 624 10.77 13.37 17.89
N ILE A 625 10.52 12.18 18.41
CA ILE A 625 9.38 11.91 19.31
C ILE A 625 9.70 12.55 20.66
N LEU A 626 8.80 13.43 21.14
CA LEU A 626 8.96 14.19 22.37
C LEU A 626 8.56 13.36 23.60
N ASN A 627 7.51 12.56 23.52
CA ASN A 627 7.05 11.74 24.63
C ASN A 627 7.97 10.51 24.84
N PRO A 628 8.63 10.39 26.01
CA PRO A 628 9.58 9.30 26.25
C PRO A 628 8.94 7.90 26.29
N HIS A 629 7.67 7.78 26.69
CA HIS A 629 6.97 6.48 26.71
C HIS A 629 6.77 5.95 25.30
N VAL A 630 6.34 6.82 24.38
CA VAL A 630 6.17 6.47 22.96
C VAL A 630 7.51 6.17 22.32
N GLN A 631 8.52 7.04 22.54
CA GLN A 631 9.86 6.85 22.00
C GLN A 631 10.48 5.52 22.45
N ASN A 632 10.41 5.19 23.75
CA ASN A 632 10.92 3.95 24.29
C ASN A 632 10.17 2.73 23.73
N GLY A 633 8.83 2.78 23.68
CA GLY A 633 8.00 1.71 23.16
C GLY A 633 8.25 1.41 21.68
N VAL A 634 8.32 2.44 20.83
CA VAL A 634 8.63 2.29 19.39
C VAL A 634 10.04 1.72 19.22
N ALA A 635 11.04 2.24 19.93
CA ALA A 635 12.41 1.76 19.88
C ALA A 635 12.53 0.26 20.26
N LEU A 636 11.82 -0.14 21.32
CA LEU A 636 11.77 -1.54 21.76
C LEU A 636 11.08 -2.44 20.75
N MET A 637 9.97 -2.00 20.15
CA MET A 637 9.28 -2.72 19.08
C MET A 637 10.18 -2.90 17.85
N MET A 638 10.93 -1.87 17.45
CA MET A 638 11.91 -1.95 16.36
C MET A 638 12.97 -3.01 16.64
N TRP A 639 13.54 -2.98 17.85
CA TRP A 639 14.55 -3.95 18.30
C TRP A 639 14.06 -5.38 18.19
N ASN A 640 12.89 -5.65 18.77
CA ASN A 640 12.32 -6.99 18.86
C ASN A 640 11.82 -7.52 17.50
N THR A 641 11.21 -6.66 16.68
CA THR A 641 10.62 -7.08 15.40
C THR A 641 11.66 -7.27 14.31
N PHE A 642 12.63 -6.36 14.17
CA PHE A 642 13.51 -6.32 13.00
C PHE A 642 14.99 -6.57 13.29
N LEU A 643 15.50 -6.13 14.45
CA LEU A 643 16.95 -5.93 14.62
C LEU A 643 17.64 -7.07 15.36
N VAL A 644 17.06 -7.61 16.43
CA VAL A 644 17.72 -8.57 17.34
C VAL A 644 18.28 -9.81 16.61
N LYS A 645 17.57 -10.30 15.58
CA LYS A 645 18.01 -11.46 14.78
C LYS A 645 19.23 -11.14 13.90
N ARG A 646 19.24 -9.97 13.26
CA ARG A 646 20.37 -9.52 12.41
C ARG A 646 21.58 -9.17 13.28
N PHE A 647 21.35 -8.50 14.41
CA PHE A 647 22.39 -8.13 15.36
C PHE A 647 23.06 -9.34 16.03
N SER A 648 22.28 -10.36 16.41
CA SER A 648 22.84 -11.63 16.92
C SER A 648 23.64 -12.39 15.86
N ALA A 649 23.14 -12.47 14.63
CA ALA A 649 23.88 -13.08 13.51
C ALA A 649 25.21 -12.37 13.23
N ALA A 650 25.21 -11.03 13.23
CA ALA A 650 26.41 -10.21 13.12
C ALA A 650 27.42 -10.52 14.24
N THR A 651 26.95 -10.59 15.48
CA THR A 651 27.79 -10.89 16.64
C THR A 651 28.48 -12.25 16.51
N TYR A 652 27.71 -13.30 16.21
CA TYR A 652 28.26 -14.66 16.10
C TYR A 652 29.20 -14.83 14.90
N LEU A 653 28.92 -14.16 13.77
CA LEU A 653 29.81 -14.15 12.61
C LEU A 653 31.16 -13.52 12.99
N MET A 654 31.14 -12.36 13.63
CA MET A 654 32.35 -11.63 14.02
C MET A 654 33.15 -12.37 15.08
N ASP A 655 32.49 -13.00 16.06
CA ASP A 655 33.16 -13.81 17.08
C ASP A 655 33.84 -15.06 16.49
N LYS A 656 33.20 -15.70 15.50
CA LYS A 656 33.77 -16.84 14.78
C LYS A 656 34.98 -16.45 13.93
N VAL A 657 34.90 -15.32 13.22
CA VAL A 657 35.93 -14.89 12.27
C VAL A 657 37.10 -14.19 12.97
N GLY A 658 36.85 -13.53 14.11
CA GLY A 658 37.88 -12.83 14.90
C GLY A 658 38.45 -11.57 14.23
N LYS A 659 37.76 -11.05 13.22
CA LYS A 659 38.10 -9.83 12.46
C LYS A 659 36.86 -9.35 11.70
N SER A 660 36.94 -8.17 11.09
CA SER A 660 35.91 -7.69 10.15
C SER A 660 35.60 -8.75 9.06
N PRO A 661 34.35 -9.24 8.96
CA PRO A 661 33.94 -10.21 7.95
C PRO A 661 33.92 -9.58 6.56
N LYS A 662 34.22 -10.38 5.53
CA LYS A 662 34.15 -9.95 4.13
C LYS A 662 32.71 -9.98 3.62
N ASP A 663 32.37 -9.13 2.64
CA ASP A 663 31.04 -9.00 2.01
C ASP A 663 30.29 -10.33 1.80
N ARG A 664 30.94 -11.34 1.18
CA ARG A 664 30.33 -12.65 0.93
C ARG A 664 29.80 -13.34 2.21
N LEU A 665 30.51 -13.21 3.32
CA LEU A 665 30.10 -13.79 4.60
C LEU A 665 28.96 -12.97 5.23
N CYS A 666 29.03 -11.64 5.15
CA CYS A 666 27.98 -10.74 5.63
C CYS A 666 26.64 -11.05 4.93
N ARG A 667 26.64 -11.15 3.59
CA ARG A 667 25.44 -11.47 2.82
C ARG A 667 24.86 -12.83 3.14
N ARG A 668 25.72 -13.83 3.41
CA ARG A 668 25.27 -15.20 3.70
C ARG A 668 24.68 -15.34 5.11
N ASP A 669 25.34 -14.79 6.12
CA ASP A 669 25.00 -15.06 7.52
C ASP A 669 24.12 -13.95 8.15
N VAL A 670 24.25 -12.70 7.70
CA VAL A 670 23.50 -11.53 8.22
C VAL A 670 22.42 -11.05 7.22
N GLY A 671 22.64 -11.26 5.92
CA GLY A 671 21.70 -10.88 4.86
C GLY A 671 21.90 -9.47 4.29
N MET A 672 23.08 -8.87 4.50
CA MET A 672 23.46 -7.54 3.97
C MET A 672 24.96 -7.48 3.65
N SER A 673 25.39 -6.50 2.86
CA SER A 673 26.81 -6.24 2.57
C SER A 673 27.65 -5.82 3.79
N ASP A 674 28.97 -5.83 3.65
CA ASP A 674 29.90 -5.32 4.69
C ASP A 674 29.77 -3.80 4.94
N THR A 675 29.53 -3.03 3.89
CA THR A 675 29.25 -1.58 3.97
C THR A 675 27.91 -1.30 4.67
N ALA A 676 26.84 -1.99 4.27
CA ALA A 676 25.54 -1.90 4.92
C ALA A 676 25.61 -2.39 6.39
N MET A 677 26.37 -3.45 6.67
CA MET A 677 26.58 -3.98 8.02
C MET A 677 27.28 -2.96 8.94
N THR A 678 28.23 -2.18 8.42
CA THR A 678 28.90 -1.13 9.19
C THR A 678 27.91 -0.04 9.59
N SER A 679 27.10 0.43 8.64
CA SER A 679 26.06 1.43 8.88
C SER A 679 24.97 0.91 9.81
N PHE A 680 24.54 -0.34 9.63
CA PHE A 680 23.57 -1.02 10.49
C PHE A 680 24.01 -1.07 11.95
N LEU A 681 25.28 -1.40 12.23
CA LEU A 681 25.81 -1.43 13.59
C LEU A 681 25.88 -0.03 14.22
N GLY A 682 26.25 0.99 13.44
CA GLY A 682 26.19 2.38 13.90
C GLY A 682 24.76 2.80 14.26
N SER A 683 23.81 2.51 13.38
CA SER A 683 22.39 2.77 13.64
C SER A 683 21.83 1.95 14.82
N CYS A 684 22.29 0.72 15.05
CA CYS A 684 21.90 -0.04 16.25
C CYS A 684 22.41 0.61 17.54
N LEU A 685 23.62 1.18 17.50
CA LEU A 685 24.17 1.91 18.64
C LEU A 685 23.32 3.16 18.94
N ASP A 686 23.01 3.94 17.92
CA ASP A 686 22.14 5.12 18.03
C ASP A 686 20.76 4.77 18.59
N LEU A 687 20.16 3.66 18.15
CA LEU A 687 18.88 3.18 18.66
C LEU A 687 18.96 2.82 20.14
N LEU A 688 20.00 2.06 20.54
CA LEU A 688 20.19 1.65 21.93
C LEU A 688 20.45 2.85 22.85
N GLN A 689 21.21 3.84 22.37
CA GLN A 689 21.41 5.12 23.07
C GLN A 689 20.09 5.89 23.23
N THR A 690 19.32 6.03 22.15
CA THR A 690 18.00 6.68 22.19
C THR A 690 17.07 5.96 23.17
N LEU A 691 17.13 4.63 23.23
CA LEU A 691 16.31 3.83 24.12
C LEU A 691 16.70 4.03 25.60
N MET A 692 17.99 4.16 25.91
CA MET A 692 18.48 4.49 27.26
C MET A 692 18.08 5.92 27.67
N GLU A 693 18.24 6.91 26.77
CA GLU A 693 17.86 8.30 27.02
C GLU A 693 16.35 8.44 27.28
N ALA A 694 15.53 7.73 26.51
CA ALA A 694 14.08 7.69 26.69
C ALA A 694 13.67 7.04 28.02
N ASP A 695 14.36 5.98 28.45
CA ASP A 695 14.08 5.30 29.72
C ASP A 695 14.37 6.19 30.93
N VAL A 696 15.47 6.96 30.90
CA VAL A 696 15.81 7.92 31.96
C VAL A 696 14.77 9.04 32.06
N SER A 697 14.31 9.54 30.92
CA SER A 697 13.34 10.65 30.85
C SER A 697 11.90 10.23 31.16
N ARG A 698 11.63 8.92 31.22
CA ARG A 698 10.29 8.34 31.34
C ARG A 698 9.60 8.65 32.67
N ASP A 699 10.37 8.72 33.75
CA ASP A 699 9.84 8.99 35.09
C ASP A 699 9.42 10.47 35.27
N GLU A 700 9.93 11.37 34.43
CA GLU A 700 9.66 12.81 34.49
C GLU A 700 8.34 13.20 33.79
N VAL A 701 7.91 12.44 32.78
CA VAL A 701 6.79 12.77 31.90
C VAL A 701 5.62 11.78 32.11
N PRO A 702 4.37 12.24 32.23
CA PRO A 702 3.22 11.35 32.32
C PRO A 702 2.95 10.60 31.00
N VAL A 703 2.27 9.46 31.09
CA VAL A 703 1.82 8.69 29.92
C VAL A 703 0.84 9.55 29.11
N PRO A 704 1.02 9.68 27.78
CA PRO A 704 0.15 10.51 26.96
C PRO A 704 -1.26 9.89 26.86
N VAL A 705 -2.28 10.74 26.81
CA VAL A 705 -3.67 10.34 26.56
C VAL A 705 -3.91 10.44 25.05
N LEU A 706 -4.31 9.32 24.44
CA LEU A 706 -4.57 9.25 23.01
C LEU A 706 -6.06 9.48 22.76
N ASP A 707 -6.38 10.64 22.22
CA ASP A 707 -7.73 10.99 21.79
C ASP A 707 -7.94 10.69 20.30
N THR A 708 -9.20 10.63 19.89
CA THR A 708 -9.62 10.45 18.49
C THR A 708 -10.55 11.57 18.09
N GLU A 709 -10.43 12.05 16.86
CA GLU A 709 -11.28 13.12 16.34
C GLU A 709 -12.77 12.71 16.34
N ASP A 710 -13.65 13.63 16.75
CA ASP A 710 -15.10 13.37 16.87
C ASP A 710 -15.73 12.78 15.60
N ALA A 711 -15.27 13.25 14.42
CA ALA A 711 -15.77 12.78 13.12
C ALA A 711 -15.35 11.33 12.80
N TRP A 712 -14.40 10.77 13.55
CA TRP A 712 -13.74 9.49 13.30
C TRP A 712 -13.84 8.54 14.51
N LEU A 713 -14.79 8.77 15.44
CA LEU A 713 -15.03 7.87 16.58
C LEU A 713 -15.47 6.46 16.19
N ALA A 714 -16.11 6.31 15.02
CA ALA A 714 -16.62 5.05 14.48
C ALA A 714 -15.55 4.22 13.74
N VAL A 715 -14.27 4.54 13.89
CA VAL A 715 -13.17 3.81 13.26
C VAL A 715 -13.10 2.38 13.82
N GLU A 716 -13.10 1.41 12.90
CA GLU A 716 -12.98 -0.02 13.18
C GLU A 716 -11.74 -0.54 12.46
N GLY A 717 -10.71 -0.99 13.18
CA GLY A 717 -9.50 -1.44 12.51
C GLY A 717 -8.34 -1.75 13.44
N PRO A 718 -7.12 -1.87 12.89
CA PRO A 718 -5.93 -2.17 13.68
C PRO A 718 -5.60 -1.04 14.66
N VAL A 719 -5.02 -1.45 15.78
CA VAL A 719 -4.50 -0.58 16.84
C VAL A 719 -3.36 0.28 16.28
N SER A 720 -3.28 1.54 16.70
CA SER A 720 -2.23 2.48 16.27
C SER A 720 -0.85 2.02 16.76
N ILE A 721 0.21 2.38 16.03
CA ILE A 721 1.59 2.06 16.43
C ILE A 721 1.92 2.69 17.79
N VAL A 722 1.39 3.88 18.06
CA VAL A 722 1.60 4.59 19.33
C VAL A 722 0.91 3.86 20.48
N GLU A 723 -0.31 3.37 20.27
CA GLU A 723 -1.02 2.55 21.27
C GLU A 723 -0.23 1.27 21.57
N LEU A 724 0.27 0.58 20.55
CA LEU A 724 1.13 -0.60 20.72
C LEU A 724 2.45 -0.27 21.43
N ALA A 725 3.00 0.93 21.21
CA ALA A 725 4.20 1.40 21.89
C ALA A 725 3.95 1.64 23.38
N LEU A 726 2.81 2.22 23.74
CA LEU A 726 2.42 2.45 25.14
C LEU A 726 2.12 1.14 25.90
N GLU A 727 1.68 0.10 25.20
CA GLU A 727 1.50 -1.25 25.77
C GLU A 727 2.82 -1.96 26.09
N GLN A 728 3.96 -1.45 25.60
CA GLN A 728 5.26 -2.07 25.86
C GLN A 728 5.69 -1.91 27.32
N LYS A 729 6.32 -2.96 27.85
CA LYS A 729 6.91 -2.92 29.19
C LYS A 729 8.16 -2.04 29.21
N PRO A 730 8.47 -1.39 30.34
CA PRO A 730 9.75 -0.71 30.52
C PRO A 730 10.92 -1.66 30.28
N VAL A 731 11.99 -1.11 29.72
CA VAL A 731 13.23 -1.84 29.52
C VAL A 731 13.98 -1.99 30.83
N HIS A 732 14.82 -3.01 30.90
CA HIS A 732 15.78 -3.14 31.99
C HIS A 732 17.06 -2.38 31.60
N TYR A 733 17.18 -1.13 32.03
CA TYR A 733 18.29 -0.23 31.66
C TYR A 733 19.68 -0.89 31.62
N PRO A 734 20.13 -1.62 32.66
CA PRO A 734 21.46 -2.25 32.64
C PRO A 734 21.63 -3.31 31.53
N LEU A 735 20.54 -3.96 31.11
CA LEU A 735 20.59 -4.92 30.01
C LEU A 735 20.74 -4.22 28.66
N VAL A 736 20.10 -3.07 28.48
CA VAL A 736 20.24 -2.23 27.27
C VAL A 736 21.66 -1.68 27.18
N GLU A 737 22.18 -1.15 28.29
CA GLU A 737 23.56 -0.67 28.41
C GLU A 737 24.56 -1.78 28.04
N HIS A 738 24.37 -2.99 28.56
CA HIS A 738 25.18 -4.16 28.21
C HIS A 738 25.16 -4.49 26.70
N HIS A 739 24.00 -4.37 26.04
CA HIS A 739 23.90 -4.52 24.59
C HIS A 739 24.57 -3.37 23.82
N SER A 740 24.49 -2.14 24.34
CA SER A 740 25.13 -0.95 23.74
C SER A 740 26.65 -1.08 23.73
N ILE A 741 27.23 -1.64 24.79
CA ILE A 741 28.68 -1.93 24.90
C ILE A 741 29.08 -2.96 23.84
N LEU A 742 28.33 -4.07 23.71
CA LEU A 742 28.58 -5.05 22.66
C LEU A 742 28.44 -4.44 21.27
N CYS A 743 27.42 -3.60 21.04
CA CYS A 743 27.20 -2.92 19.77
C CYS A 743 28.38 -2.00 19.42
N SER A 744 28.89 -1.24 20.38
CA SER A 744 30.07 -0.38 20.22
C SER A 744 31.32 -1.17 19.86
N VAL A 745 31.53 -2.32 20.50
CA VAL A 745 32.64 -3.24 20.18
C VAL A 745 32.54 -3.75 18.74
N LEU A 746 31.35 -4.21 18.32
CA LEU A 746 31.13 -4.71 16.96
C LEU A 746 31.30 -3.59 15.93
N TYR A 747 30.75 -2.42 16.21
CA TYR A 747 30.85 -1.27 15.33
C TYR A 747 32.31 -0.83 15.15
N ALA A 748 33.11 -0.76 16.23
CA ALA A 748 34.53 -0.45 16.17
C ALA A 748 35.32 -1.48 15.32
N VAL A 749 35.06 -2.78 15.50
CA VAL A 749 35.73 -3.84 14.74
C VAL A 749 35.42 -3.74 13.25
N MET A 750 34.18 -3.42 12.86
CA MET A 750 33.79 -3.21 11.47
C MET A 750 34.40 -1.91 10.91
N ARG A 751 34.17 -0.78 11.57
CA ARG A 751 34.57 0.57 11.11
C ARG A 751 36.07 0.71 10.89
N PHE A 752 36.88 0.12 11.78
CA PHE A 752 38.34 0.18 11.71
C PHE A 752 38.99 -1.10 11.17
N SER A 753 38.17 -2.08 10.76
CA SER A 753 38.67 -3.37 10.26
C SER A 753 39.66 -4.07 11.21
N LEU A 754 39.37 -4.04 12.52
CA LEU A 754 40.25 -4.58 13.55
C LEU A 754 40.46 -6.09 13.38
N LYS A 755 41.69 -6.54 13.66
CA LYS A 755 42.12 -7.94 13.53
C LYS A 755 42.35 -8.58 14.91
N SER A 756 42.10 -9.88 14.97
CA SER A 756 42.31 -10.71 16.17
C SER A 756 41.48 -10.25 17.37
N VAL A 757 40.22 -9.87 17.12
CA VAL A 757 39.25 -9.47 18.14
C VAL A 757 38.06 -10.42 18.05
N LYS A 758 37.79 -11.14 19.14
CA LYS A 758 36.57 -11.94 19.32
C LYS A 758 35.64 -11.19 20.27
N PRO A 759 34.57 -10.52 19.79
CA PRO A 759 33.76 -9.63 20.60
C PRO A 759 33.22 -10.28 21.89
N LEU A 760 32.75 -11.53 21.82
CA LEU A 760 32.20 -12.20 23.00
C LEU A 760 33.29 -12.53 24.02
N SER A 761 34.56 -12.67 23.60
CA SER A 761 35.66 -12.97 24.54
C SER A 761 35.92 -11.85 25.57
N LEU A 762 35.43 -10.64 25.32
CA LEU A 762 35.49 -9.51 26.26
C LEU A 762 34.51 -9.66 27.44
N PHE A 763 33.54 -10.57 27.33
CA PHE A 763 32.50 -10.77 28.33
C PHE A 763 32.66 -12.11 29.06
N ASP A 764 32.28 -12.12 30.33
CA ASP A 764 32.25 -13.31 31.16
C ASP A 764 31.07 -14.24 30.77
N SER A 765 30.91 -15.36 31.46
CA SER A 765 29.84 -16.31 31.16
C SER A 765 28.44 -15.74 31.46
N LYS A 766 28.29 -14.92 32.52
CA LYS A 766 26.99 -14.32 32.86
C LYS A 766 26.59 -13.27 31.82
N GLY A 767 27.50 -12.37 31.45
CA GLY A 767 27.28 -11.36 30.41
C GLY A 767 26.98 -11.98 29.05
N LYS A 768 27.66 -13.07 28.66
CA LYS A 768 27.35 -13.82 27.44
C LYS A 768 25.93 -14.38 27.43
N ASN A 769 25.49 -14.91 28.56
CA ASN A 769 24.15 -15.50 28.70
C ASN A 769 23.03 -14.46 28.78
N ALA A 770 23.35 -13.17 28.96
CA ALA A 770 22.39 -12.08 28.99
C ALA A 770 22.05 -11.53 27.58
N PHE A 771 22.97 -11.65 26.62
CA PHE A 771 22.75 -11.12 25.27
C PHE A 771 21.58 -11.79 24.54
N PHE A 772 20.88 -10.97 23.73
CA PHE A 772 19.77 -11.34 22.86
C PHE A 772 18.53 -11.90 23.57
N LYS A 773 18.47 -11.80 24.90
CA LYS A 773 17.24 -11.97 25.67
C LYS A 773 16.36 -10.74 25.51
N ASP A 774 15.09 -10.89 25.89
CA ASP A 774 14.13 -9.78 25.93
C ASP A 774 14.69 -8.63 26.80
N LEU A 775 14.77 -7.43 26.22
CA LEU A 775 15.33 -6.23 26.87
C LEU A 775 14.52 -5.79 28.09
N THR A 776 13.28 -6.26 28.24
CA THR A 776 12.43 -6.00 29.42
C THR A 776 12.70 -6.98 30.56
N SER A 777 13.49 -8.03 30.32
CA SER A 777 13.77 -9.07 31.32
C SER A 777 14.92 -8.68 32.26
N ILE A 778 14.72 -8.93 33.56
CA ILE A 778 15.77 -8.74 34.56
C ILE A 778 16.78 -9.88 34.43
N GLN A 779 18.04 -9.54 34.12
CA GLN A 779 19.14 -10.50 33.98
C GLN A 779 20.21 -10.27 35.05
N LEU A 780 20.83 -11.35 35.50
CA LEU A 780 22.01 -11.30 36.36
C LEU A 780 23.22 -10.89 35.53
N LEU A 781 23.55 -9.61 35.56
CA LEU A 781 24.75 -9.05 34.96
C LEU A 781 25.97 -9.23 35.88
N PRO A 782 27.20 -9.14 35.33
CA PRO A 782 28.41 -9.28 36.12
C PRO A 782 28.53 -8.13 37.11
N SER A 783 28.56 -8.44 38.41
CA SER A 783 28.85 -7.49 39.47
C SER A 783 29.97 -8.06 40.35
N GLY A 784 31.06 -7.29 40.49
CA GLY A 784 32.26 -7.69 41.25
C GLY A 784 33.57 -7.51 40.47
N GLU A 785 34.69 -7.78 41.16
CA GLU A 785 36.03 -7.74 40.59
C GLU A 785 36.21 -8.82 39.51
N MET A 786 36.61 -8.38 38.31
CA MET A 786 36.86 -9.26 37.18
C MET A 786 38.27 -9.87 37.20
N ASP A 787 38.40 -11.08 36.64
CA ASP A 787 39.71 -11.73 36.49
C ASP A 787 40.67 -10.83 35.67
N PRO A 788 41.90 -10.58 36.15
CA PRO A 788 42.88 -9.71 35.51
C PRO A 788 43.18 -10.08 34.05
N ASN A 789 42.98 -11.34 33.66
CA ASN A 789 43.13 -11.76 32.27
C ASN A 789 42.07 -11.11 31.36
N PHE A 790 40.82 -11.00 31.81
CA PHE A 790 39.77 -10.29 31.05
C PHE A 790 40.08 -8.79 30.96
N ILE A 791 40.53 -8.18 32.07
CA ILE A 791 40.89 -6.75 32.10
C ILE A 791 42.01 -6.49 31.09
N SER A 792 43.02 -7.35 31.04
CA SER A 792 44.12 -7.25 30.07
C SER A 792 43.64 -7.31 28.62
N ILE A 793 42.75 -8.26 28.28
CA ILE A 793 42.20 -8.38 26.91
C ILE A 793 41.31 -7.18 26.56
N ARG A 794 40.48 -6.70 27.49
CA ARG A 794 39.64 -5.50 27.33
C ARG A 794 40.47 -4.25 27.12
N GLN A 795 41.51 -4.06 27.94
CA GLN A 795 42.46 -2.96 27.79
C GLN A 795 43.11 -3.01 26.42
N GLN A 796 43.70 -4.14 26.02
CA GLN A 796 44.31 -4.29 24.69
C GLN A 796 43.34 -3.98 23.54
N PHE A 797 42.06 -4.34 23.69
CA PHE A 797 41.04 -3.99 22.71
C PHE A 797 40.81 -2.48 22.64
N LEU A 798 40.60 -1.81 23.78
CA LEU A 798 40.36 -0.35 23.84
C LEU A 798 41.55 0.45 23.29
N LEU A 799 42.78 0.06 23.64
CA LEU A 799 43.98 0.70 23.11
C LEU A 799 44.07 0.57 21.57
N LYS A 800 43.69 -0.59 21.02
CA LYS A 800 43.62 -0.79 19.55
C LYS A 800 42.56 0.10 18.90
N VAL A 801 41.41 0.30 19.54
CA VAL A 801 40.35 1.20 19.04
C VAL A 801 40.87 2.64 18.98
N VAL A 802 41.52 3.11 20.05
CA VAL A 802 42.10 4.45 20.11
C VAL A 802 43.18 4.65 19.05
N SER A 803 44.15 3.74 18.93
CA SER A 803 45.19 3.83 17.89
C SER A 803 44.59 3.87 16.49
N ALA A 804 43.57 3.04 16.21
CA ALA A 804 42.92 3.00 14.91
C ALA A 804 42.08 4.27 14.62
N ALA A 805 41.44 4.85 15.64
CA ALA A 805 40.69 6.10 15.52
C ALA A 805 41.62 7.28 15.19
N VAL A 806 42.72 7.43 15.94
CA VAL A 806 43.72 8.47 15.67
C VAL A 806 44.34 8.28 14.28
N GLN A 807 44.67 7.04 13.90
CA GLN A 807 45.17 6.75 12.56
C GLN A 807 44.15 7.13 11.46
N ALA A 808 42.87 6.82 11.63
CA ALA A 808 41.85 7.16 10.64
C ALA A 808 41.70 8.68 10.44
N GLN A 809 41.84 9.46 11.51
CA GLN A 809 41.80 10.93 11.44
C GLN A 809 43.03 11.54 10.75
N HIS A 810 44.21 10.94 10.93
CA HIS A 810 45.49 11.55 10.51
C HIS A 810 46.12 10.94 9.25
N SER A 811 45.69 9.75 8.82
CA SER A 811 46.15 9.11 7.57
C SER A 811 45.60 9.79 6.30
N GLY A 812 44.45 10.49 6.38
CA GLY A 812 43.84 11.22 5.27
C GLY A 812 44.63 12.44 4.75
N ALA A 813 45.71 12.84 5.43
CA ALA A 813 46.52 14.00 5.06
C ALA A 813 47.67 13.69 4.08
N LYS A 814 48.16 12.45 3.98
CA LYS A 814 49.36 12.11 3.16
C LYS A 814 49.05 11.56 1.75
N ASP A 815 47.84 11.11 1.45
CA ASP A 815 47.45 10.48 0.15
C ASP A 815 46.19 11.12 -0.50
N ARG A 816 46.11 12.45 -0.63
CA ARG A 816 45.06 13.07 -1.47
C ARG A 816 45.45 13.03 -2.95
N HIS A 817 45.23 11.88 -3.59
CA HIS A 817 44.96 11.80 -5.02
C HIS A 817 43.45 12.05 -5.26
N PRO A 818 43.04 12.86 -6.26
CA PRO A 818 41.65 13.21 -6.49
C PRO A 818 40.93 12.11 -7.29
N ALA A 819 40.72 10.94 -6.69
CA ALA A 819 39.90 9.89 -7.26
C ALA A 819 39.08 9.20 -6.17
N GLU A 820 37.76 9.38 -6.28
CA GLU A 820 36.69 8.74 -5.50
C GLU A 820 36.81 8.89 -3.98
N GLU A 821 36.30 10.01 -3.47
CA GLU A 821 35.63 9.99 -2.16
C GLU A 821 34.59 8.86 -2.19
N ALA A 822 34.89 7.75 -1.52
CA ALA A 822 33.83 6.87 -1.05
C ALA A 822 32.89 7.76 -0.21
N PRO A 823 31.59 7.80 -0.50
CA PRO A 823 30.67 8.69 0.20
C PRO A 823 30.83 8.44 1.70
N ALA A 824 31.09 9.51 2.46
CA ALA A 824 31.09 9.46 3.91
C ALA A 824 29.84 8.69 4.35
N ALA A 825 30.04 7.63 5.13
CA ALA A 825 28.92 6.83 5.62
C ALA A 825 27.94 7.78 6.32
N PRO A 826 26.63 7.75 5.99
CA PRO A 826 25.65 8.63 6.62
C PRO A 826 25.53 8.25 8.10
N GLY A 827 26.12 9.07 8.96
CA GLY A 827 26.13 8.89 10.41
C GLY A 827 27.03 9.96 11.05
N ARG A 828 26.58 10.54 12.17
CA ARG A 828 27.33 11.54 12.94
C ARG A 828 28.73 10.99 13.25
N GLU A 829 29.79 11.76 13.00
CA GLU A 829 31.15 11.35 13.37
C GLU A 829 31.22 11.18 14.89
N LEU A 830 31.29 9.93 15.34
CA LEU A 830 31.45 9.59 16.76
C LEU A 830 32.86 9.93 17.22
N ASP A 831 32.95 10.55 18.41
CA ASP A 831 34.21 10.72 19.12
C ASP A 831 34.67 9.39 19.72
N TRP A 832 35.40 8.62 18.93
CA TRP A 832 35.87 7.28 19.29
C TRP A 832 36.79 7.26 20.52
N PRO A 833 37.75 8.20 20.71
CA PRO A 833 38.49 8.33 21.96
C PRO A 833 37.60 8.50 23.19
N ALA A 834 36.61 9.40 23.14
CA ALA A 834 35.68 9.59 24.26
C ALA A 834 34.84 8.33 24.53
N LEU A 835 34.32 7.69 23.47
CA LEU A 835 33.60 6.43 23.59
C LEU A 835 34.49 5.30 24.16
N ALA A 836 35.77 5.25 23.81
CA ALA A 836 36.69 4.25 24.36
C ALA A 836 36.95 4.43 25.86
N VAL A 837 36.96 5.67 26.35
CA VAL A 837 37.04 5.99 27.79
C VAL A 837 35.76 5.57 28.50
N ASP A 838 34.60 5.89 27.93
CA ASP A 838 33.30 5.47 28.48
C ASP A 838 33.17 3.93 28.53
N LEU A 839 33.58 3.24 27.46
CA LEU A 839 33.65 1.77 27.44
C LEU A 839 34.65 1.22 28.47
N ALA A 840 35.72 1.95 28.80
CA ALA A 840 36.69 1.53 29.82
C ALA A 840 36.02 1.40 31.18
N HIS A 841 35.22 2.40 31.58
CA HIS A 841 34.44 2.38 32.81
C HIS A 841 33.56 1.12 32.90
N HIS A 842 32.75 0.89 31.87
CA HIS A 842 31.82 -0.25 31.83
C HIS A 842 32.51 -1.61 31.75
N LEU A 843 33.67 -1.68 31.11
CA LEU A 843 34.50 -2.89 31.00
C LEU A 843 35.44 -3.09 32.19
N GLN A 844 35.37 -2.23 33.22
CA GLN A 844 36.26 -2.25 34.40
C GLN A 844 37.74 -2.15 34.04
N VAL A 845 38.06 -1.36 33.01
CA VAL A 845 39.42 -0.97 32.65
C VAL A 845 39.67 0.43 33.20
N SER A 846 40.88 0.72 33.66
CA SER A 846 41.24 2.07 34.10
C SER A 846 41.12 3.06 32.93
N GLU A 847 40.23 4.05 33.10
CA GLU A 847 40.02 5.15 32.15
C GLU A 847 41.33 5.90 31.84
N ASP A 848 42.13 6.14 32.88
CA ASP A 848 43.42 6.83 32.80
C ASP A 848 44.41 6.10 31.87
N VAL A 849 44.40 4.77 31.82
CA VAL A 849 45.25 4.00 30.91
C VAL A 849 44.88 4.26 29.44
N VAL A 850 43.58 4.40 29.15
CA VAL A 850 43.09 4.68 27.79
C VAL A 850 43.38 6.14 27.41
N GLN A 851 43.18 7.08 28.33
CA GLN A 851 43.49 8.50 28.13
C GLN A 851 44.98 8.73 27.88
N ARG A 852 45.86 8.12 28.68
CA ARG A 852 47.32 8.21 28.49
C ARG A 852 47.76 7.66 27.15
N HIS A 853 47.16 6.55 26.71
CA HIS A 853 47.44 5.98 25.40
C HIS A 853 46.94 6.88 24.27
N TYR A 854 45.76 7.51 24.40
CA TYR A 854 45.27 8.49 23.43
C TYR A 854 46.22 9.67 23.27
N VAL A 855 46.69 10.25 24.38
CA VAL A 855 47.71 11.30 24.36
C VAL A 855 49.00 10.80 23.67
N GLY A 856 49.47 9.62 24.05
CA GLY A 856 50.64 8.99 23.43
C GLY A 856 50.53 8.81 21.92
N GLU A 857 49.35 8.38 21.42
CA GLU A 857 49.08 8.23 19.99
C GLU A 857 49.00 9.57 19.25
N LEU A 858 48.43 10.62 19.85
CA LEU A 858 48.44 11.96 19.24
C LEU A 858 49.89 12.46 19.05
N TYR A 859 50.74 12.27 20.06
CA TYR A 859 52.17 12.53 19.92
C TYR A 859 52.89 11.51 19.01
N SER A 860 52.45 10.26 18.88
CA SER A 860 53.07 9.33 17.91
C SER A 860 52.84 9.78 16.46
N TRP A 861 51.69 10.41 16.18
CA TRP A 861 51.30 10.96 14.88
C TRP A 861 51.75 12.40 14.61
N GLY A 862 52.22 13.12 15.63
CA GLY A 862 52.70 14.51 15.50
C GLY A 862 51.62 15.59 15.67
N ALA A 863 50.44 15.21 16.19
CA ALA A 863 49.34 16.12 16.52
C ALA A 863 49.52 16.73 17.93
N ASP A 864 50.69 17.32 18.18
CA ASP A 864 51.14 17.73 19.53
C ASP A 864 50.20 18.73 20.21
N HIS A 865 49.53 19.59 19.45
CA HIS A 865 48.56 20.56 19.97
C HIS A 865 47.32 19.88 20.56
N LEU A 866 46.74 18.89 19.87
CA LEU A 866 45.63 18.08 20.40
C LEU A 866 46.11 17.24 21.59
N GLY A 867 47.36 16.76 21.53
CA GLY A 867 48.00 16.06 22.65
C GLY A 867 48.07 16.93 23.91
N GLU A 868 48.47 18.20 23.77
CA GLU A 868 48.56 19.15 24.89
C GLU A 868 47.19 19.41 25.55
N GLU A 869 46.12 19.52 24.75
CA GLU A 869 44.75 19.65 25.26
C GLU A 869 44.30 18.38 25.99
N ALA A 870 44.58 17.20 25.41
CA ALA A 870 44.19 15.91 25.97
C ALA A 870 44.93 15.57 27.28
N ILE A 871 46.14 16.09 27.52
CA ILE A 871 46.87 15.94 28.80
C ILE A 871 46.03 16.41 29.99
N LEU A 872 45.17 17.42 29.80
CA LEU A 872 44.35 17.99 30.88
C LEU A 872 43.38 16.98 31.49
N GLN A 873 43.02 15.94 30.74
CA GLN A 873 42.09 14.89 31.17
C GLN A 873 42.80 13.73 31.89
N VAL A 874 44.14 13.66 31.87
CA VAL A 874 44.93 12.57 32.47
C VAL A 874 45.11 12.75 33.98
N GLN A 875 44.92 11.67 34.73
CA GLN A 875 45.09 11.64 36.19
C GLN A 875 46.55 11.35 36.58
N ASP A 876 47.16 10.30 36.03
CA ASP A 876 48.54 9.90 36.34
C ASP A 876 49.55 10.59 35.40
N ARG A 877 49.95 11.80 35.80
CA ARG A 877 50.88 12.62 35.02
C ARG A 877 52.32 12.10 35.03
N GLU A 878 52.73 11.38 36.08
CA GLU A 878 54.10 10.88 36.22
C GLU A 878 54.36 9.73 35.23
N VAL A 879 53.42 8.78 35.15
CA VAL A 879 53.52 7.66 34.21
C VAL A 879 53.35 8.17 32.77
N LEU A 880 52.45 9.12 32.53
CA LEU A 880 52.34 9.76 31.22
C LEU A 880 53.65 10.42 30.80
N ALA A 881 54.27 11.21 31.68
CA ALA A 881 55.51 11.90 31.36
C ALA A 881 56.66 10.92 31.05
N SER A 882 56.71 9.79 31.75
CA SER A 882 57.64 8.69 31.45
C SER A 882 57.39 8.07 30.06
N GLN A 883 56.11 7.91 29.66
CA GLN A 883 55.73 7.41 28.33
C GLN A 883 56.07 8.42 27.22
N LEU A 884 55.79 9.71 27.45
CA LEU A 884 56.12 10.80 26.53
C LEU A 884 57.64 10.98 26.38
N LEU A 885 58.41 10.75 27.45
CA LEU A 885 59.88 10.77 27.39
C LEU A 885 60.41 9.71 26.41
N MET A 886 59.85 8.50 26.43
CA MET A 886 60.20 7.44 25.48
C MET A 886 59.87 7.84 24.04
N LEU A 887 58.67 8.36 23.78
CA LEU A 887 58.27 8.89 22.46
C LEU A 887 59.19 10.01 21.98
N THR A 888 59.61 10.88 22.89
CA THR A 888 60.53 11.98 22.55
C THR A 888 61.92 11.46 22.21
N GLY A 889 62.38 10.43 22.94
CA GLY A 889 63.59 9.68 22.62
C GLY A 889 63.55 9.03 21.25
N GLN A 890 62.42 8.39 20.89
CA GLN A 890 62.21 7.81 19.57
C GLN A 890 62.24 8.88 18.46
N ARG A 891 61.57 10.03 18.65
CA ARG A 891 61.55 11.13 17.67
C ARG A 891 62.96 11.66 17.42
N LEU A 892 63.72 11.86 18.50
CA LEU A 892 65.09 12.34 18.45
C LEU A 892 66.04 11.29 17.84
N ALA A 893 65.88 10.01 18.18
CA ALA A 893 66.64 8.90 17.59
C ALA A 893 66.41 8.79 16.08
N HIS A 894 65.17 8.96 15.60
CA HIS A 894 64.89 9.02 14.16
C HIS A 894 65.58 10.22 13.50
N ALA A 895 65.43 11.42 14.07
CA ALA A 895 66.03 12.64 13.54
C ALA A 895 67.57 12.54 13.43
N LEU A 896 68.23 12.00 14.46
CA LEU A 896 69.70 11.93 14.54
C LEU A 896 70.30 10.73 13.80
N LEU A 897 69.72 9.53 13.95
CA LEU A 897 70.33 8.30 13.43
C LEU A 897 69.89 7.98 11.99
N HIS A 898 68.67 8.40 11.60
CA HIS A 898 68.06 7.95 10.35
C HIS A 898 67.92 9.07 9.30
N SER A 899 67.55 10.29 9.69
CA SER A 899 67.33 11.39 8.72
C SER A 899 68.62 12.14 8.32
N ARG A 900 69.63 12.21 9.21
CA ARG A 900 70.88 12.98 9.01
C ARG A 900 72.12 12.17 9.39
N ALA A 901 72.32 10.98 8.81
CA ALA A 901 73.32 10.01 9.27
C ALA A 901 74.78 10.51 9.39
N ARG A 902 75.20 11.59 8.69
CA ARG A 902 76.55 12.18 8.87
C ARG A 902 76.59 13.25 9.96
N GLU A 903 75.74 14.28 9.87
CA GLU A 903 75.67 15.38 10.85
C GLU A 903 75.15 14.90 12.22
N GLY A 904 74.22 13.95 12.22
CA GLY A 904 73.69 13.33 13.43
C GLY A 904 74.71 12.47 14.18
N MET A 905 75.67 11.85 13.48
CA MET A 905 76.78 11.12 14.13
C MET A 905 77.78 12.07 14.81
N GLU A 906 78.00 13.26 14.25
CA GLU A 906 78.81 14.31 14.89
C GLU A 906 78.11 14.89 16.13
N LEU A 907 76.79 15.07 16.06
CA LEU A 907 75.97 15.53 17.18
C LEU A 907 75.88 14.49 18.31
N LEU A 908 75.78 13.19 17.98
CA LEU A 908 75.83 12.10 18.96
C LEU A 908 77.16 12.05 19.72
N ALA A 909 78.29 12.38 19.07
CA ALA A 909 79.60 12.43 19.73
C ALA A 909 79.70 13.52 20.81
N ARG A 910 78.80 14.51 20.80
CA ARG A 910 78.72 15.60 21.79
C ARG A 910 77.79 15.29 22.97
N LEU A 911 77.02 14.20 22.90
CA LEU A 911 76.09 13.80 23.97
C LEU A 911 76.79 12.98 25.04
N SER A 912 76.19 12.94 26.25
CA SER A 912 76.68 12.09 27.32
C SER A 912 76.63 10.60 26.93
N PRO A 913 77.58 9.76 27.40
CA PRO A 913 77.60 8.34 27.04
C PRO A 913 76.30 7.61 27.37
N THR A 914 75.67 7.98 28.49
CA THR A 914 74.38 7.44 28.98
C THR A 914 73.22 7.78 28.04
N LEU A 915 73.10 9.04 27.61
CA LEU A 915 72.07 9.46 26.67
C LEU A 915 72.26 8.80 25.29
N CYS A 916 73.51 8.69 24.83
CA CYS A 916 73.86 8.02 23.58
C CYS A 916 73.47 6.53 23.58
N THR A 917 73.76 5.80 24.67
CA THR A 917 73.34 4.39 24.79
C THR A 917 71.83 4.24 24.83
N TRP A 918 71.13 5.17 25.47
CA TRP A 918 69.67 5.14 25.57
C TRP A 918 69.00 5.46 24.23
N LEU A 919 69.44 6.49 23.50
CA LEU A 919 68.92 6.83 22.17
C LEU A 919 69.17 5.73 21.14
N ARG A 920 70.31 5.02 21.22
CA ARG A 920 70.58 3.85 20.34
C ARG A 920 69.70 2.64 20.67
N ALA A 921 69.14 2.58 21.88
CA ALA A 921 68.22 1.54 22.30
C ALA A 921 66.76 1.86 21.91
N MET A 922 66.46 3.09 21.46
CA MET A 922 65.15 3.44 20.93
C MET A 922 64.96 2.87 19.54
N ASP A 923 63.81 2.23 19.31
CA ASP A 923 63.39 1.83 17.98
C ASP A 923 62.51 2.92 17.36
N PRO A 924 62.96 3.63 16.32
CA PRO A 924 62.14 4.63 15.64
C PRO A 924 61.04 4.03 14.75
N GLN A 925 60.98 2.70 14.57
CA GLN A 925 59.88 2.03 13.87
C GLN A 925 58.56 2.05 14.65
N ASP A 926 58.61 2.33 15.96
CA ASP A 926 57.42 2.46 16.80
C ASP A 926 56.67 3.79 16.60
N LEU A 927 57.28 4.76 15.91
CA LEU A 927 56.65 6.04 15.56
C LEU A 927 55.76 5.92 14.34
N GLN A 928 54.52 6.41 14.45
CA GLN A 928 53.58 6.44 13.33
C GLN A 928 53.92 7.57 12.34
N ASN A 929 54.33 8.74 12.83
CA ASN A 929 54.87 9.82 12.00
C ASN A 929 56.33 10.09 12.36
N THR A 930 57.22 9.78 11.41
CA THR A 930 58.66 9.93 11.58
C THR A 930 59.18 11.32 11.22
N GLU A 931 58.35 12.17 10.60
CA GLU A 931 58.71 13.50 10.09
C GLU A 931 58.22 14.64 11.01
N VAL A 932 58.39 14.49 12.32
CA VAL A 932 58.05 15.54 13.28
C VAL A 932 59.22 16.54 13.42
N PRO A 933 58.99 17.87 13.33
CA PRO A 933 60.04 18.86 13.50
C PRO A 933 60.78 18.77 14.85
N ILE A 934 62.06 19.15 14.85
CA ILE A 934 62.86 19.17 16.09
C ILE A 934 62.33 20.22 17.07
N ALA A 935 61.78 21.34 16.57
CA ALA A 935 61.20 22.38 17.41
C ALA A 935 59.94 21.92 18.17
N THR A 936 59.07 21.11 17.56
CA THR A 936 57.92 20.49 18.25
C THR A 936 58.39 19.42 19.24
N THR A 937 59.42 18.66 18.88
CA THR A 937 60.08 17.72 19.80
C THR A 937 60.67 18.43 21.04
N ALA A 938 61.24 19.63 20.87
CA ALA A 938 61.73 20.45 21.98
C ALA A 938 60.62 20.91 22.94
N LYS A 939 59.46 21.30 22.39
CA LYS A 939 58.28 21.64 23.20
C LYS A 939 57.79 20.45 24.01
N LEU A 940 57.78 19.26 23.41
CA LEU A 940 57.42 18.02 24.11
C LEU A 940 58.38 17.72 25.27
N VAL A 941 59.71 17.88 25.10
CA VAL A 941 60.64 17.69 26.23
C VAL A 941 60.39 18.68 27.35
N ASN A 942 60.16 19.97 27.03
CA ASN A 942 59.80 20.96 28.04
C ASN A 942 58.54 20.53 28.82
N LYS A 943 57.52 20.05 28.11
CA LYS A 943 56.31 19.54 28.73
C LYS A 943 56.55 18.32 29.61
N VAL A 944 57.43 17.41 29.19
CA VAL A 944 57.84 16.24 29.98
C VAL A 944 58.56 16.66 31.27
N ILE A 945 59.42 17.68 31.22
CA ILE A 945 60.11 18.24 32.41
C ILE A 945 59.10 18.88 33.37
N GLU A 946 58.09 19.61 32.85
CA GLU A 946 57.03 20.19 33.68
C GLU A 946 56.17 19.13 34.41
N LEU A 947 55.99 17.95 33.80
CA LEU A 947 55.13 16.89 34.32
C LEU A 947 55.88 15.89 35.23
N LEU A 948 57.20 15.79 35.11
CA LEU A 948 58.04 14.90 35.93
C LEU A 948 58.47 15.58 37.24
N PRO A 949 58.26 14.94 38.41
CA PRO A 949 58.82 15.41 39.67
C PRO A 949 60.37 15.43 39.64
N GLU A 950 60.99 16.43 40.27
CA GLU A 950 62.46 16.58 40.30
C GLU A 950 63.18 15.39 40.97
N ASN A 951 62.50 14.68 41.88
CA ASN A 951 62.99 13.49 42.57
C ASN A 951 62.80 12.19 41.78
N HIS A 952 62.17 12.23 40.59
CA HIS A 952 61.92 11.06 39.76
C HIS A 952 63.21 10.59 39.06
N GLY A 953 63.42 9.26 39.00
CA GLY A 953 64.66 8.68 38.45
C GLY A 953 64.93 8.99 36.97
N GLN A 954 63.91 9.42 36.23
CA GLN A 954 64.03 9.81 34.81
C GLN A 954 64.17 11.33 34.59
N TYR A 955 64.06 12.15 35.63
CA TYR A 955 64.13 13.61 35.52
C TYR A 955 65.49 14.08 34.97
N GLY A 956 66.58 13.49 35.46
CA GLY A 956 67.93 13.79 34.95
C GLY A 956 68.12 13.40 33.47
N LEU A 957 67.42 12.36 32.99
CA LEU A 957 67.45 11.98 31.58
C LEU A 957 66.71 12.99 30.69
N ALA A 958 65.57 13.52 31.16
CA ALA A 958 64.82 14.57 30.46
C ALA A 958 65.63 15.87 30.33
N LEU A 959 66.37 16.27 31.38
CA LEU A 959 67.29 17.42 31.34
C LEU A 959 68.41 17.24 30.30
N HIS A 960 69.04 16.07 30.27
CA HIS A 960 70.04 15.79 29.23
C HIS A 960 69.44 15.74 27.82
N LEU A 961 68.17 15.35 27.69
CA LEU A 961 67.46 15.35 26.40
C LEU A 961 67.23 16.77 25.88
N ILE A 962 66.87 17.72 26.74
CA ILE A 962 66.65 19.11 26.31
C ILE A 962 67.97 19.79 25.93
N GLU A 963 69.03 19.58 26.72
CA GLU A 963 70.39 20.06 26.39
C GLU A 963 70.85 19.53 25.02
N ALA A 964 70.53 18.27 24.73
CA ALA A 964 70.82 17.64 23.43
C ALA A 964 70.03 18.32 22.30
N ILE A 965 68.72 18.53 22.46
CA ILE A 965 67.87 19.15 21.43
C ILE A 965 68.25 20.60 21.17
N GLU A 966 68.58 21.36 22.21
CA GLU A 966 69.06 22.75 22.09
C GLU A 966 70.41 22.82 21.36
N ALA A 967 71.32 21.89 21.65
CA ALA A 967 72.60 21.77 20.94
C ALA A 967 72.45 21.40 19.45
N ILE A 968 71.34 20.76 19.08
CA ILE A 968 70.99 20.40 17.69
C ILE A 968 70.28 21.55 16.96
N ALA A 969 69.54 22.40 17.69
CA ALA A 969 68.81 23.54 17.13
C ALA A 969 69.71 24.74 16.77
N LEU A 970 70.93 24.80 17.32
CA LEU A 970 71.94 25.81 16.99
C LEU A 970 72.69 25.45 15.70
N PRO A 971 72.82 26.36 14.71
CA PRO A 971 73.59 26.08 13.50
C PRO A 971 75.08 25.86 13.83
N PRO A 972 75.79 24.98 13.09
CA PRO A 972 77.23 24.83 13.29
C PRO A 972 77.93 26.15 12.94
N LEU A 973 78.77 26.63 13.87
CA LEU A 973 79.68 27.76 13.65
C LEU A 973 80.81 27.40 12.67
#